data_AF-A0A941VTT7-F1
#
_entry.id   AF-A0A941VTT7-F1
#
_cell.length_a   1.000
_cell.length_b   1.000
_cell.length_c   1.000
_cell.angle_alpha   90.00
_cell.angle_beta   90.00
_cell.angle_gamma   90.00
#
_symmetry.space_group_name_H-M   'P 1'
#
loop_
_entity.id
_entity.type
_entity.pdbx_description
1 polymer ?
#
loop_
_entity_poly.entity_id
_entity_poly.type
_entity_poly.pdbx_seq_one_letter_code
_entity_poly.pdbx_strand_id
1 'polypeptide(L)'
;MKRIAILGSTGSIGCSSLRVIEAHPESYQVAALAAGKNMDLLSDQIRRFRPQEVAVLGDKEAESLRKRLEGGGRTKIVSGREGFIHLATLEGVDTVISAITGAAGLIPTYAAIKAGKNIALANKETMVMAGPLVIEEVKRKGVALLPVDSEHSAIFQCLQGHPRDDVRRVILTASGGPFRDFSSREMEKVTAEQALKHPNWNMGPKITVDSATLMNKGLELIEARWLFGLDIHQIHILIHPQSVIHSMVEYKDGSIIAQMGIPDMITPISYALSYPRHVDTTLPALDLEQVGTLRFMKPDKGKFRCLELALRAAEIGGSMPAVEVLLEVKQMTILLYYIIPFIVVLGILIFFHELGHFLLAKAFDVKVLKFSLGFGYKLVGKKWGETEYLISTVPLGGYVKLLGENEEESEDLSPEEAHRAFNHQHVLKRIAIVSAGPFFNLFLALFLFWGVYAISGDYVMTTEVGQVREDSPAAKAGLLKGDMIVYVQGVQTESWTQIKNLVKDSAGQGVTVTVQREGRLLSVTVVPEESVEKNLFGEDVKSALIGIVAAGKYRKVEMGPWEALKEGIRKTWEIIALTFLTIVKLFQGVVSIKTLGGPIMIGQLTGQVAQESISYLVPLLAVISINLGILNLLPVPILDGGVILLLLMELIIGKPISMKKREAAQKVGIGLLALLMIVVMRNDLERVGFLDWAYRLFERIF
;
A
#
# COMPACT_ATOMS: atom_id res chain seq x y z
N MET A 1 -20.58 25.93 -27.64
CA MET A 1 -20.43 25.58 -26.21
C MET A 1 -19.58 24.31 -26.12
N LYS A 2 -18.41 24.37 -25.48
CA LYS A 2 -17.50 23.23 -25.29
C LYS A 2 -17.95 22.42 -24.07
N ARG A 3 -18.03 21.10 -24.22
CA ARG A 3 -18.42 20.16 -23.17
C ARG A 3 -17.18 19.57 -22.52
N ILE A 4 -17.05 19.75 -21.22
CA ILE A 4 -15.82 19.50 -20.46
C ILE A 4 -15.99 18.32 -19.51
N ALA A 5 -15.05 17.38 -19.52
CA ALA A 5 -14.87 16.40 -18.45
C ALA A 5 -13.69 16.81 -17.57
N ILE A 6 -13.86 16.78 -16.25
CA ILE A 6 -12.79 17.16 -15.29
C ILE A 6 -12.40 15.92 -14.49
N LEU A 7 -11.18 15.44 -14.73
CA LEU A 7 -10.60 14.32 -13.99
C LEU A 7 -9.81 14.86 -12.81
N GLY A 8 -10.32 14.71 -11.58
CA GLY A 8 -9.76 15.33 -10.37
C GLY A 8 -10.46 16.62 -9.96
N SER A 9 -11.80 16.66 -10.03
CA SER A 9 -12.60 17.88 -9.84
C SER A 9 -12.50 18.51 -8.45
N THR A 10 -12.22 17.71 -7.42
CA THR A 10 -12.11 18.17 -6.02
C THR A 10 -10.69 18.57 -5.62
N GLY A 11 -9.72 18.48 -6.53
CA GLY A 11 -8.37 19.01 -6.35
C GLY A 11 -8.28 20.51 -6.70
N SER A 12 -7.14 21.14 -6.41
CA SER A 12 -6.93 22.58 -6.65
C SER A 12 -7.18 23.01 -8.11
N ILE A 13 -6.65 22.26 -9.07
CA ILE A 13 -6.87 22.50 -10.51
C ILE A 13 -8.33 22.27 -10.89
N GLY A 14 -8.96 21.21 -10.39
CA GLY A 14 -10.36 20.91 -10.65
C GLY A 14 -11.29 22.03 -10.17
N CYS A 15 -11.10 22.51 -8.94
CA CYS A 15 -11.84 23.63 -8.38
C CYS A 15 -11.61 24.93 -9.15
N SER A 16 -10.37 25.22 -9.55
CA SER A 16 -10.04 26.41 -10.35
C SER A 16 -10.65 26.33 -11.76
N SER A 17 -10.66 25.13 -12.36
CA SER A 17 -11.32 24.88 -13.64
C SER A 17 -12.83 25.12 -13.57
N LEU A 18 -13.48 24.68 -12.48
CA LEU A 18 -14.90 24.94 -12.26
C LEU A 18 -15.19 26.44 -12.09
N ARG A 19 -14.30 27.21 -11.45
CA ARG A 19 -14.41 28.68 -11.37
C ARG A 19 -14.31 29.34 -12.76
N VAL A 20 -13.38 28.89 -13.61
CA VAL A 20 -13.28 29.38 -15.00
C VAL A 20 -14.54 29.06 -15.79
N ILE A 21 -15.03 27.82 -15.70
CA ILE A 21 -16.23 27.37 -16.42
C ILE A 21 -17.46 28.17 -15.96
N GLU A 22 -17.58 28.42 -14.66
CA GLU A 22 -18.69 29.20 -14.11
C GLU A 22 -18.68 30.67 -14.54
N ALA A 23 -17.50 31.25 -14.74
CA ALA A 23 -17.39 32.63 -15.22
C ALA A 23 -17.82 32.79 -16.70
N HIS A 24 -17.91 31.69 -17.46
CA HIS A 24 -18.22 31.68 -18.90
C HIS A 24 -19.23 30.58 -19.28
N PRO A 25 -20.46 30.59 -18.72
CA PRO A 25 -21.45 29.52 -18.88
C PRO A 25 -22.01 29.40 -20.30
N GLU A 26 -21.93 30.47 -21.11
CA GLU A 26 -22.28 30.45 -22.53
C GLU A 26 -21.24 29.70 -23.39
N SER A 27 -19.99 29.65 -22.90
CA SER A 27 -18.87 29.03 -23.59
C SER A 27 -18.65 27.58 -23.19
N TYR A 28 -18.90 27.23 -21.92
CA TYR A 28 -18.54 25.93 -21.35
C TYR A 28 -19.71 25.23 -20.64
N GLN A 29 -19.72 23.90 -20.72
CA GLN A 29 -20.63 23.05 -19.95
C GLN A 29 -19.87 21.90 -19.30
N VAL A 30 -20.09 21.68 -18.00
CA VAL A 30 -19.56 20.50 -17.30
C VAL A 30 -20.39 19.27 -17.69
N ALA A 31 -19.78 18.36 -18.45
CA ALA A 31 -20.42 17.11 -18.84
C ALA A 31 -20.17 16.00 -17.81
N ALA A 32 -18.97 15.94 -17.24
CA ALA A 32 -18.58 14.87 -16.32
C ALA A 32 -17.56 15.34 -15.27
N LEU A 33 -17.64 14.78 -14.06
CA LEU A 33 -16.66 15.03 -12.99
C LEU A 33 -16.13 13.70 -12.43
N ALA A 34 -14.83 13.61 -12.20
CA ALA A 34 -14.23 12.49 -11.50
C ALA A 34 -13.47 12.97 -10.26
N ALA A 35 -13.59 12.26 -9.15
CA ALA A 35 -12.98 12.67 -7.89
C ALA A 35 -12.52 11.47 -7.04
N GLY A 36 -11.59 11.76 -6.11
CA GLY A 36 -11.04 10.78 -5.17
C GLY A 36 -12.01 10.46 -4.03
N LYS A 37 -11.70 10.96 -2.83
CA LYS A 37 -12.43 10.63 -1.58
C LYS A 37 -13.24 11.80 -1.00
N ASN A 38 -13.09 13.01 -1.51
CA ASN A 38 -13.77 14.21 -0.97
C ASN A 38 -15.23 14.28 -1.45
N MET A 39 -16.10 13.50 -0.81
CA MET A 39 -17.50 13.34 -1.23
C MET A 39 -18.37 14.56 -0.92
N ASP A 40 -18.05 15.33 0.12
CA ASP A 40 -18.83 16.51 0.48
C ASP A 40 -18.68 17.58 -0.61
N LEU A 41 -17.44 17.95 -0.95
CA LEU A 41 -17.17 18.91 -2.03
C LEU A 41 -17.68 18.41 -3.39
N LEU A 42 -17.52 17.11 -3.67
CA LEU A 42 -18.05 16.53 -4.92
C LEU A 42 -19.57 16.64 -4.99
N SER A 43 -20.29 16.42 -3.88
CA SER A 43 -21.75 16.56 -3.84
C SER A 43 -22.20 17.99 -4.13
N ASP A 44 -21.48 18.99 -3.64
CA ASP A 44 -21.75 20.40 -3.92
C ASP A 44 -21.48 20.75 -5.38
N GLN A 45 -20.37 20.25 -5.93
CA GLN A 45 -20.06 20.40 -7.36
C GLN A 45 -21.15 19.78 -8.24
N ILE A 46 -21.69 18.61 -7.87
CA ILE A 46 -22.78 17.96 -8.61
C ILE A 46 -24.06 18.79 -8.58
N ARG A 47 -24.45 19.30 -7.41
CA ARG A 47 -25.66 20.12 -7.27
C ARG A 47 -25.59 21.40 -8.11
N ARG A 48 -24.41 22.02 -8.15
CA ARG A 48 -24.14 23.28 -8.86
C ARG A 48 -24.06 23.09 -10.38
N PHE A 49 -23.24 22.14 -10.83
CA PHE A 49 -22.92 21.99 -12.26
C PHE A 49 -23.76 20.94 -12.99
N ARG A 50 -24.49 20.09 -12.25
CA ARG A 50 -25.40 19.06 -12.77
C ARG A 50 -24.79 18.23 -13.91
N PRO A 51 -23.60 17.61 -13.71
CA PRO A 51 -22.97 16.79 -14.73
C PRO A 51 -23.84 15.58 -15.09
N GLN A 52 -23.65 15.04 -16.30
CA GLN A 52 -24.35 13.84 -16.76
C GLN A 52 -23.90 12.61 -15.99
N GLU A 53 -22.59 12.46 -15.83
CA GLU A 53 -21.98 11.32 -15.14
C GLU A 53 -20.86 11.74 -14.18
N VAL A 54 -20.67 10.97 -13.11
CA VAL A 54 -19.60 11.15 -12.12
C VAL A 54 -18.89 9.84 -11.81
N ALA A 55 -17.57 9.89 -11.68
CA ALA A 55 -16.73 8.76 -11.29
C ALA A 55 -16.06 8.97 -9.94
N VAL A 56 -16.02 7.90 -9.14
CA VAL A 56 -15.33 7.84 -7.85
C VAL A 56 -14.46 6.58 -7.75
N LEU A 57 -13.55 6.53 -6.77
CA LEU A 57 -12.51 5.49 -6.71
C LEU A 57 -13.03 4.05 -6.55
N GLY A 58 -14.16 3.85 -5.88
CA GLY A 58 -14.72 2.53 -5.62
C GLY A 58 -16.17 2.56 -5.18
N ASP A 59 -16.74 1.39 -4.94
CA ASP A 59 -18.17 1.24 -4.64
C ASP A 59 -18.55 1.84 -3.28
N LYS A 60 -17.61 1.85 -2.32
CA LYS A 60 -17.79 2.50 -1.02
C LYS A 60 -17.99 4.00 -1.17
N GLU A 61 -17.16 4.66 -1.97
CA GLU A 61 -17.30 6.08 -2.28
C GLU A 61 -18.58 6.35 -3.08
N ALA A 62 -18.94 5.48 -4.02
CA ALA A 62 -20.17 5.60 -4.81
C ALA A 62 -21.41 5.55 -3.92
N GLU A 63 -21.45 4.63 -2.96
CA GLU A 63 -22.54 4.51 -2.00
C GLU A 63 -22.61 5.72 -1.06
N SER A 64 -21.45 6.18 -0.57
CA SER A 64 -21.33 7.39 0.24
C SER A 64 -21.84 8.64 -0.49
N LEU A 65 -21.60 8.73 -1.80
CA LEU A 65 -22.07 9.80 -2.66
C LEU A 65 -23.58 9.70 -2.92
N ARG A 66 -24.13 8.50 -3.18
CA ARG A 66 -25.57 8.29 -3.37
C ARG A 66 -26.38 8.80 -2.18
N LYS A 67 -25.96 8.44 -0.96
CA LYS A 67 -26.62 8.88 0.28
C LYS A 67 -26.65 10.41 0.42
N ARG A 68 -25.57 11.09 0.03
CA ARG A 68 -25.49 12.56 0.06
C ARG A 68 -26.36 13.24 -1.00
N LEU A 69 -26.69 12.52 -2.07
CA LEU A 69 -27.50 13.02 -3.18
C LEU A 69 -28.98 12.58 -3.06
N GLU A 70 -29.38 11.90 -1.99
CA GLU A 70 -30.78 11.55 -1.71
C GLU A 70 -31.64 12.83 -1.77
N GLY A 71 -32.60 12.85 -2.70
CA GLY A 71 -33.50 13.99 -2.93
C GLY A 71 -33.14 14.93 -4.11
N GLY A 72 -32.04 14.74 -4.85
CA GLY A 72 -31.76 15.62 -5.98
C GLY A 72 -30.54 15.29 -6.85
N GLY A 73 -30.71 14.46 -7.88
CA GLY A 73 -29.74 14.36 -8.97
C GLY A 73 -30.11 13.33 -10.05
N ARG A 74 -30.08 13.72 -11.33
CA ARG A 74 -30.12 12.81 -12.49
C ARG A 74 -28.73 12.27 -12.89
N THR A 75 -27.69 12.65 -12.15
CA THR A 75 -26.30 12.31 -12.45
C THR A 75 -26.05 10.82 -12.22
N LYS A 76 -25.58 10.13 -13.25
CA LYS A 76 -25.20 8.72 -13.16
C LYS A 76 -23.85 8.58 -12.45
N ILE A 77 -23.75 7.67 -11.48
CA ILE A 77 -22.53 7.44 -10.72
C ILE A 77 -21.88 6.13 -11.19
N VAL A 78 -20.60 6.21 -11.57
CA VAL A 78 -19.74 5.08 -11.90
C VAL A 78 -18.57 5.02 -10.91
N SER A 79 -17.93 3.86 -10.77
CA SER A 79 -16.86 3.62 -9.80
C SER A 79 -15.65 2.92 -10.42
N GLY A 80 -14.52 3.01 -9.75
CA GLY A 80 -13.30 2.29 -10.12
C GLY A 80 -12.56 2.92 -11.29
N ARG A 81 -11.39 2.34 -11.62
CA ARG A 81 -10.54 2.77 -12.73
C ARG A 81 -11.28 2.83 -14.06
N GLU A 82 -12.13 1.86 -14.34
CA GLU A 82 -12.96 1.83 -15.56
C GLU A 82 -13.95 3.00 -15.61
N GLY A 83 -14.49 3.44 -14.47
CA GLY A 83 -15.32 4.64 -14.39
C GLY A 83 -14.57 5.90 -14.81
N PHE A 84 -13.31 6.07 -14.40
CA PHE A 84 -12.48 7.20 -14.83
C PHE A 84 -12.17 7.17 -16.32
N ILE A 85 -11.87 5.98 -16.87
CA ILE A 85 -11.62 5.79 -18.31
C ILE A 85 -12.90 6.12 -19.09
N HIS A 86 -14.05 5.60 -18.66
CA HIS A 86 -15.37 5.87 -19.27
C HIS A 86 -15.65 7.37 -19.36
N LEU A 87 -15.46 8.12 -18.26
CA LEU A 87 -15.67 9.57 -18.28
C LEU A 87 -14.68 10.31 -19.19
N ALA A 88 -13.42 9.86 -19.22
CA ALA A 88 -12.39 10.43 -20.09
C ALA A 88 -12.72 10.22 -21.59
N THR A 89 -13.45 9.15 -21.91
CA THR A 89 -13.86 8.81 -23.28
C THR A 89 -15.32 9.12 -23.60
N LEU A 90 -16.05 9.79 -22.69
CA LEU A 90 -17.49 9.96 -22.78
C LEU A 90 -17.91 10.64 -24.10
N GLU A 91 -18.97 10.11 -24.73
CA GLU A 91 -19.51 10.67 -25.97
C GLU A 91 -20.04 12.09 -25.75
N GLY A 92 -19.80 12.97 -26.71
CA GLY A 92 -20.18 14.38 -26.63
C GLY A 92 -19.36 15.24 -25.67
N VAL A 93 -18.31 14.71 -25.02
CA VAL A 93 -17.25 15.53 -24.40
C VAL A 93 -16.27 16.00 -25.47
N ASP A 94 -15.91 17.28 -25.46
CA ASP A 94 -14.95 17.87 -26.41
C ASP A 94 -13.53 17.93 -25.83
N THR A 95 -13.43 18.26 -24.54
CA THR A 95 -12.14 18.50 -23.86
C THR A 95 -12.12 17.85 -22.49
N VAL A 96 -11.01 17.18 -22.18
CA VAL A 96 -10.76 16.56 -20.87
C VAL A 96 -9.70 17.38 -20.15
N ILE A 97 -10.04 17.89 -18.97
CA ILE A 97 -9.07 18.45 -18.03
C ILE A 97 -8.47 17.30 -17.23
N SER A 98 -7.21 17.00 -17.49
CA SER A 98 -6.47 15.96 -16.77
C SER A 98 -5.74 16.55 -15.56
N ALA A 99 -6.37 16.45 -14.39
CA ALA A 99 -5.91 17.02 -13.13
C ALA A 99 -5.77 15.99 -11.99
N ILE A 100 -5.71 14.69 -12.33
CA ILE A 100 -5.40 13.63 -11.36
C ILE A 100 -3.90 13.73 -11.03
N THR A 101 -3.54 13.74 -9.75
CA THR A 101 -2.14 13.77 -9.31
C THR A 101 -1.42 12.44 -9.55
N GLY A 102 -0.15 12.50 -9.95
CA GLY A 102 0.72 11.35 -10.04
C GLY A 102 0.39 10.38 -11.18
N ALA A 103 0.84 9.14 -11.05
CA ALA A 103 0.77 8.16 -12.15
C ALA A 103 -0.65 7.69 -12.51
N ALA A 104 -1.61 7.88 -11.61
CA ALA A 104 -3.00 7.46 -11.82
C ALA A 104 -3.68 8.21 -12.98
N GLY A 105 -3.21 9.42 -13.31
CA GLY A 105 -3.74 10.23 -14.42
C GLY A 105 -3.39 9.71 -15.81
N LEU A 106 -2.33 8.92 -15.95
CA LEU A 106 -1.79 8.50 -17.25
C LEU A 106 -2.81 7.73 -18.09
N ILE A 107 -3.40 6.69 -17.52
CA ILE A 107 -4.28 5.77 -18.26
C ILE A 107 -5.55 6.47 -18.77
N PRO A 108 -6.34 7.19 -17.93
CA PRO A 108 -7.51 7.89 -18.44
C PRO A 108 -7.14 9.02 -19.42
N THR A 109 -6.01 9.71 -19.22
CA THR A 109 -5.53 10.73 -20.18
C THR A 109 -5.22 10.12 -21.53
N TYR A 110 -4.47 9.01 -21.56
CA TYR A 110 -4.13 8.32 -22.80
C TYR A 110 -5.37 7.76 -23.51
N ALA A 111 -6.36 7.26 -22.73
CA ALA A 111 -7.63 6.82 -23.28
C ALA A 111 -8.42 7.96 -23.94
N ALA A 112 -8.47 9.14 -23.31
CA ALA A 112 -9.10 10.33 -23.87
C ALA A 112 -8.46 10.75 -25.21
N ILE A 113 -7.12 10.75 -25.29
CA ILE A 113 -6.39 11.05 -26.54
C ILE A 113 -6.78 10.04 -27.62
N LYS A 114 -6.77 8.74 -27.30
CA LYS A 114 -7.19 7.68 -28.24
C LYS A 114 -8.63 7.85 -28.72
N ALA A 115 -9.51 8.37 -27.87
CA ALA A 115 -10.90 8.67 -28.19
C ALA A 115 -11.10 9.99 -28.96
N GLY A 116 -10.00 10.69 -29.32
CA GLY A 116 -10.07 11.91 -30.12
C GLY A 116 -10.46 13.16 -29.32
N LYS A 117 -10.26 13.14 -27.99
CA LYS A 117 -10.57 14.30 -27.13
C LYS A 117 -9.38 15.25 -27.06
N ASN A 118 -9.66 16.55 -27.04
CA ASN A 118 -8.64 17.54 -26.67
C ASN A 118 -8.32 17.41 -25.18
N ILE A 119 -7.06 17.63 -24.81
CA ILE A 119 -6.59 17.49 -23.44
C ILE A 119 -6.09 18.83 -22.93
N ALA A 120 -6.66 19.31 -21.83
CA ALA A 120 -6.05 20.34 -21.01
C ALA A 120 -5.25 19.63 -19.90
N LEU A 121 -3.93 19.56 -20.06
CA LEU A 121 -3.06 18.72 -19.26
C LEU A 121 -2.45 19.49 -18.08
N ALA A 122 -2.82 19.12 -16.86
CA ALA A 122 -2.19 19.60 -15.62
C ALA A 122 -1.34 18.52 -14.93
N ASN A 123 -1.56 17.25 -15.24
CA ASN A 123 -0.81 16.13 -14.68
C ASN A 123 0.53 15.92 -15.41
N LYS A 124 1.56 16.65 -14.97
CA LYS A 124 2.93 16.57 -15.53
C LYS A 124 3.51 15.16 -15.54
N GLU A 125 3.18 14.34 -14.54
CA GLU A 125 3.69 12.97 -14.42
C GLU A 125 3.31 12.08 -15.63
N THR A 126 2.21 12.40 -16.33
CA THR A 126 1.87 11.74 -17.60
C THR A 126 2.97 11.93 -18.66
N MET A 127 3.48 13.17 -18.81
CA MET A 127 4.55 13.47 -19.77
C MET A 127 5.90 12.95 -19.31
N VAL A 128 6.18 12.96 -18.01
CA VAL A 128 7.43 12.44 -17.47
C VAL A 128 7.54 10.93 -17.71
N MET A 129 6.48 10.17 -17.44
CA MET A 129 6.52 8.71 -17.57
C MET A 129 6.34 8.20 -19.01
N ALA A 130 5.49 8.87 -19.80
CA ALA A 130 5.01 8.35 -21.08
C ALA A 130 5.05 9.38 -22.23
N GLY A 131 5.87 10.44 -22.09
CA GLY A 131 5.97 11.53 -23.07
C GLY A 131 6.02 11.10 -24.54
N PRO A 132 6.93 10.18 -24.95
CA PRO A 132 6.99 9.71 -26.33
C PRO A 132 5.66 9.11 -26.83
N LEU A 133 5.04 8.24 -26.02
CA LEU A 133 3.79 7.55 -26.37
C LEU A 133 2.62 8.53 -26.45
N VAL A 134 2.56 9.49 -25.52
CA VAL A 134 1.53 10.52 -25.49
C VAL A 134 1.64 11.42 -26.73
N ILE A 135 2.83 11.90 -27.06
CA ILE A 135 3.04 12.77 -28.23
C ILE A 135 2.77 12.05 -29.54
N GLU A 136 3.19 10.79 -29.67
CA GLU A 136 2.89 9.97 -30.85
C GLU A 136 1.39 9.80 -31.05
N GLU A 137 0.66 9.46 -29.99
CA GLU A 137 -0.79 9.27 -30.05
C GLU A 137 -1.54 10.58 -30.33
N VAL A 138 -1.10 11.70 -29.74
CA VAL A 138 -1.65 13.04 -30.02
C VAL A 138 -1.50 13.39 -31.50
N LYS A 139 -0.31 13.18 -32.08
CA LYS A 139 -0.07 13.40 -33.52
C LYS A 139 -0.93 12.48 -34.39
N ARG A 140 -1.04 11.20 -34.02
CA ARG A 140 -1.85 10.21 -34.74
C ARG A 140 -3.33 10.58 -34.78
N LYS A 141 -3.85 11.12 -33.68
CA LYS A 141 -5.27 11.47 -33.54
C LYS A 141 -5.61 12.89 -33.97
N GLY A 142 -4.61 13.76 -34.11
CA GLY A 142 -4.80 15.16 -34.47
C GLY A 142 -5.54 15.96 -33.40
N VAL A 143 -5.40 15.57 -32.12
CA VAL A 143 -6.04 16.27 -31.00
C VAL A 143 -5.13 17.37 -30.44
N ALA A 144 -5.72 18.38 -29.79
CA ALA A 144 -4.96 19.40 -29.08
C ALA A 144 -4.49 18.88 -27.71
N LEU A 145 -3.20 19.07 -27.41
CA LEU A 145 -2.62 18.89 -26.08
C LEU A 145 -2.22 20.27 -25.54
N LEU A 146 -3.00 20.78 -24.59
CA LEU A 146 -2.93 22.16 -24.11
C LEU A 146 -2.36 22.16 -22.68
N PRO A 147 -1.18 22.76 -22.45
CA PRO A 147 -0.58 22.78 -21.12
C PRO A 147 -1.35 23.68 -20.16
N VAL A 148 -1.67 23.13 -18.99
CA VAL A 148 -2.27 23.86 -17.86
C VAL A 148 -1.23 24.23 -16.81
N ASP A 149 -0.11 23.51 -16.73
CA ASP A 149 1.01 23.89 -15.86
C ASP A 149 1.49 25.31 -16.22
N SER A 150 1.75 26.16 -15.21
CA SER A 150 1.90 27.61 -15.39
C SER A 150 3.05 27.96 -16.33
N GLU A 151 4.18 27.30 -16.13
CA GLU A 151 5.42 27.49 -16.89
C GLU A 151 5.22 27.07 -18.35
N HIS A 152 4.61 25.91 -18.59
CA HIS A 152 4.38 25.40 -19.95
C HIS A 152 3.27 26.17 -20.65
N SER A 153 2.25 26.63 -19.93
CA SER A 153 1.25 27.55 -20.47
C SER A 153 1.88 28.88 -20.88
N ALA A 154 2.82 29.40 -20.09
CA ALA A 154 3.61 30.59 -20.42
C ALA A 154 4.46 30.37 -21.67
N ILE A 155 5.21 29.27 -21.75
CA ILE A 155 5.98 28.90 -22.95
C ILE A 155 5.07 28.79 -24.17
N PHE A 156 3.94 28.10 -24.03
CA PHE A 156 2.98 27.92 -25.09
C PHE A 156 2.42 29.25 -25.60
N GLN A 157 2.15 30.21 -24.73
CA GLN A 157 1.76 31.57 -25.10
C GLN A 157 2.89 32.32 -25.83
N CYS A 158 4.13 32.25 -25.33
CA CYS A 158 5.29 32.91 -25.95
C CYS A 158 5.64 32.37 -27.35
N LEU A 159 5.22 31.14 -27.66
CA LEU A 159 5.41 30.49 -28.95
C LEU A 159 4.37 30.89 -30.00
N GLN A 160 3.26 31.54 -29.60
CA GLN A 160 2.20 31.89 -30.54
C GLN A 160 2.67 32.97 -31.51
N GLY A 161 2.45 32.73 -32.80
CA GLY A 161 2.85 33.66 -33.86
C GLY A 161 4.30 33.54 -34.33
N HIS A 162 5.07 32.57 -33.82
CA HIS A 162 6.47 32.36 -34.20
C HIS A 162 6.73 30.94 -34.75
N PRO A 163 7.59 30.79 -35.78
CA PRO A 163 8.05 29.48 -36.23
C PRO A 163 8.78 28.72 -35.12
N ARG A 164 8.51 27.41 -35.00
CA ARG A 164 9.17 26.57 -33.99
C ARG A 164 10.67 26.45 -34.22
N ASP A 165 11.11 26.48 -35.47
CA ASP A 165 12.52 26.43 -35.83
C ASP A 165 13.31 27.64 -35.34
N ASP A 166 12.66 28.76 -35.02
CA ASP A 166 13.32 29.97 -34.54
C ASP A 166 13.65 29.92 -33.05
N VAL A 167 13.11 28.93 -32.32
CA VAL A 167 13.35 28.75 -30.89
C VAL A 167 14.80 28.31 -30.66
N ARG A 168 15.57 29.15 -29.95
CA ARG A 168 16.93 28.81 -29.51
C ARG A 168 16.88 28.00 -28.21
N ARG A 169 16.16 28.52 -27.20
CA ARG A 169 15.98 27.87 -25.91
C ARG A 169 14.72 28.34 -25.20
N VAL A 170 14.28 27.55 -24.24
CA VAL A 170 13.26 27.89 -23.26
C VAL A 170 13.92 28.16 -21.92
N ILE A 171 13.38 29.12 -21.17
CA ILE A 171 13.81 29.43 -19.81
C ILE A 171 12.63 29.16 -18.88
N LEU A 172 12.69 28.02 -18.19
CA LEU A 172 11.78 27.61 -17.12
C LEU A 172 12.11 28.36 -15.83
N THR A 173 11.19 29.20 -15.38
CA THR A 173 11.33 29.90 -14.10
C THR A 173 10.83 29.06 -12.95
N ALA A 174 11.43 29.16 -11.76
CA ALA A 174 10.99 28.49 -10.54
C ALA A 174 10.93 29.46 -9.35
N SER A 175 10.00 29.30 -8.41
CA SER A 175 9.97 30.12 -7.19
C SER A 175 11.24 29.96 -6.33
N GLY A 176 11.87 28.77 -6.38
CA GLY A 176 12.96 28.38 -5.50
C GLY A 176 12.50 27.63 -4.24
N GLY A 177 11.19 27.57 -3.99
CA GLY A 177 10.61 26.95 -2.79
C GLY A 177 10.94 27.70 -1.49
N PRO A 178 10.43 27.21 -0.33
CA PRO A 178 10.68 27.82 0.97
C PRO A 178 12.15 27.79 1.41
N PHE A 179 12.95 26.88 0.87
CA PHE A 179 14.35 26.69 1.28
C PHE A 179 15.38 27.34 0.34
N ARG A 180 14.93 28.18 -0.60
CA ARG A 180 15.79 28.88 -1.56
C ARG A 180 16.96 29.58 -0.89
N ASP A 181 16.70 30.27 0.21
CA ASP A 181 17.67 31.14 0.88
C ASP A 181 18.41 30.43 2.02
N PHE A 182 18.15 29.13 2.25
CA PHE A 182 18.82 28.33 3.29
C PHE A 182 20.24 27.94 2.86
N SER A 183 21.13 27.84 3.83
CA SER A 183 22.46 27.22 3.70
C SER A 183 22.37 25.69 3.68
N SER A 184 23.42 25.02 3.22
CA SER A 184 23.48 23.55 3.21
C SER A 184 23.33 22.93 4.61
N ARG A 185 23.79 23.61 5.68
CA ARG A 185 23.63 23.14 7.07
C ARG A 185 22.20 23.27 7.58
N GLU A 186 21.48 24.29 7.14
CA GLU A 186 20.06 24.47 7.48
C GLU A 186 19.19 23.45 6.75
N MET A 187 19.55 23.13 5.50
CA MET A 187 18.90 22.08 4.70
C MET A 187 18.92 20.70 5.37
N GLU A 188 19.93 20.37 6.19
CA GLU A 188 20.00 19.08 6.91
C GLU A 188 18.92 18.93 8.00
N LYS A 189 18.32 20.03 8.44
CA LYS A 189 17.38 20.07 9.58
C LYS A 189 15.93 20.38 9.17
N VAL A 190 15.66 20.48 7.87
CA VAL A 190 14.33 20.87 7.40
C VAL A 190 13.28 19.81 7.69
N THR A 191 12.07 20.24 8.01
CA THR A 191 10.93 19.36 8.27
C THR A 191 9.88 19.44 7.16
N ALA A 192 9.02 18.41 7.07
CA ALA A 192 7.88 18.43 6.16
C ALA A 192 6.94 19.61 6.44
N GLU A 193 6.74 19.99 7.71
CA GLU A 193 5.91 21.14 8.07
C GLU A 193 6.46 22.45 7.51
N GLN A 194 7.80 22.63 7.53
CA GLN A 194 8.43 23.80 6.92
C GLN A 194 8.31 23.76 5.39
N ALA A 195 8.43 22.59 4.78
CA ALA A 195 8.28 22.43 3.33
C ALA A 195 6.87 22.84 2.87
N LEU A 196 5.83 22.56 3.67
CA LEU A 196 4.43 22.88 3.36
C LEU A 196 4.10 24.39 3.38
N LYS A 197 5.01 25.25 3.83
CA LYS A 197 4.82 26.72 3.90
C LYS A 197 5.38 27.40 2.65
N HIS A 198 4.72 27.21 1.50
CA HIS A 198 5.19 27.77 0.22
C HIS A 198 5.01 29.32 0.16
N PRO A 199 5.98 30.10 -0.34
CA PRO A 199 5.94 31.56 -0.28
C PRO A 199 4.89 32.23 -1.19
N ASN A 200 4.63 31.67 -2.38
CA ASN A 200 3.85 32.36 -3.41
C ASN A 200 2.56 31.65 -3.85
N TRP A 201 2.40 30.37 -3.51
CA TRP A 201 1.40 29.50 -4.13
C TRP A 201 0.70 28.67 -3.05
N ASN A 202 -0.62 28.54 -3.16
CA ASN A 202 -1.39 27.63 -2.33
C ASN A 202 -1.65 26.33 -3.11
N MET A 203 -0.95 25.27 -2.74
CA MET A 203 -0.93 24.02 -3.50
C MET A 203 -1.08 22.78 -2.60
N GLY A 204 -1.34 21.63 -3.22
CA GLY A 204 -1.43 20.36 -2.51
C GLY A 204 -0.09 19.94 -1.87
N PRO A 205 -0.10 19.13 -0.80
CA PRO A 205 1.11 18.77 -0.06
C PRO A 205 2.26 18.21 -0.90
N LYS A 206 1.94 17.35 -1.88
CA LYS A 206 2.92 16.70 -2.77
C LYS A 206 3.74 17.72 -3.56
N ILE A 207 3.06 18.53 -4.38
CA ILE A 207 3.71 19.56 -5.21
C ILE A 207 4.41 20.62 -4.36
N THR A 208 3.89 20.92 -3.17
CA THR A 208 4.55 21.84 -2.24
C THR A 208 5.90 21.32 -1.76
N VAL A 209 5.99 20.02 -1.41
CA VAL A 209 7.27 19.38 -1.07
C VAL A 209 8.19 19.29 -2.27
N ASP A 210 7.67 18.96 -3.46
CA ASP A 210 8.48 18.90 -4.69
C ASP A 210 9.05 20.28 -5.07
N SER A 211 8.30 21.35 -4.82
CA SER A 211 8.78 22.72 -4.98
C SER A 211 9.90 23.04 -3.99
N ALA A 212 9.76 22.60 -2.73
CA ALA A 212 10.79 22.79 -1.70
C ALA A 212 12.10 22.06 -2.00
N THR A 213 12.07 20.95 -2.74
CA THR A 213 13.26 20.19 -3.16
C THR A 213 13.75 20.55 -4.57
N LEU A 214 13.01 21.40 -5.30
CA LEU A 214 13.13 21.63 -6.75
C LEU A 214 12.95 20.38 -7.62
N MET A 215 12.46 19.26 -7.07
CA MET A 215 12.04 18.11 -7.86
C MET A 215 10.97 18.51 -8.87
N ASN A 216 10.01 19.35 -8.45
CA ASN A 216 8.93 19.83 -9.31
C ASN A 216 9.48 20.43 -10.61
N LYS A 217 10.53 21.25 -10.51
CA LYS A 217 11.16 21.88 -11.68
C LYS A 217 11.92 20.89 -12.56
N GLY A 218 12.46 19.83 -11.97
CA GLY A 218 13.06 18.72 -12.70
C GLY A 218 12.05 17.97 -13.56
N LEU A 219 10.88 17.66 -12.99
CA LEU A 219 9.77 17.01 -13.71
C LEU A 219 9.24 17.90 -14.85
N GLU A 220 9.07 19.19 -14.58
CA GLU A 220 8.60 20.16 -15.58
C GLU A 220 9.58 20.33 -16.74
N LEU A 221 10.89 20.17 -16.51
CA LEU A 221 11.89 20.16 -17.57
C LEU A 221 11.70 18.96 -18.52
N ILE A 222 11.43 17.77 -17.97
CA ILE A 222 11.14 16.58 -18.77
C ILE A 222 9.82 16.76 -19.53
N GLU A 223 8.82 17.35 -18.90
CA GLU A 223 7.56 17.68 -19.57
C GLU A 223 7.74 18.67 -20.72
N ALA A 224 8.51 19.75 -20.52
CA ALA A 224 8.78 20.76 -21.54
C ALA A 224 9.49 20.18 -22.76
N ARG A 225 10.42 19.24 -22.53
CA ARG A 225 11.09 18.47 -23.60
C ARG A 225 10.06 17.87 -24.56
N TRP A 226 9.06 17.18 -24.01
CA TRP A 226 8.07 16.47 -24.80
C TRP A 226 7.00 17.38 -25.39
N LEU A 227 6.46 18.32 -24.61
CA LEU A 227 5.40 19.22 -25.07
C LEU A 227 5.84 20.11 -26.22
N PHE A 228 7.10 20.54 -26.23
CA PHE A 228 7.60 21.51 -27.20
C PHE A 228 8.62 20.94 -28.19
N GLY A 229 8.95 19.65 -28.09
CA GLY A 229 9.90 18.99 -29.00
C GLY A 229 11.31 19.55 -28.89
N LEU A 230 11.77 19.84 -27.67
CA LEU A 230 13.05 20.47 -27.39
C LEU A 230 14.08 19.44 -26.92
N ASP A 231 15.35 19.69 -27.20
CA ASP A 231 16.44 18.98 -26.53
C ASP A 231 16.62 19.48 -25.10
N ILE A 232 17.10 18.61 -24.19
CA ILE A 232 17.32 18.97 -22.78
C ILE A 232 18.25 20.19 -22.64
N HIS A 233 19.26 20.31 -23.50
CA HIS A 233 20.19 21.45 -23.50
C HIS A 233 19.53 22.76 -23.93
N GLN A 234 18.36 22.72 -24.58
CA GLN A 234 17.57 23.90 -24.91
C GLN A 234 16.65 24.34 -23.77
N ILE A 235 16.67 23.67 -22.61
CA ILE A 235 15.80 23.97 -21.48
C ILE A 235 16.64 24.47 -20.31
N HIS A 236 16.56 25.76 -20.03
CA HIS A 236 17.30 26.43 -18.97
C HIS A 236 16.39 26.67 -17.77
N ILE A 237 16.91 26.46 -16.55
CA ILE A 237 16.16 26.71 -15.32
C ILE A 237 16.73 27.96 -14.63
N LEU A 238 15.87 28.92 -14.31
CA LEU A 238 16.19 30.08 -13.47
C LEU A 238 15.26 30.15 -12.27
N ILE A 239 15.80 30.53 -11.12
CA ILE A 239 15.00 30.88 -9.96
C ILE A 239 14.51 32.32 -10.12
N HIS A 240 13.20 32.51 -10.12
CA HIS A 240 12.50 33.78 -10.13
C HIS A 240 11.58 33.88 -8.88
N PRO A 241 12.10 34.45 -7.77
CA PRO A 241 11.41 34.46 -6.48
C PRO A 241 10.02 35.07 -6.46
N GLN A 242 9.75 36.04 -7.35
CA GLN A 242 8.49 36.77 -7.38
C GLN A 242 7.38 35.98 -8.10
N SER A 243 7.73 34.96 -8.89
CA SER A 243 6.77 34.17 -9.68
C SER A 243 5.80 35.02 -10.52
N VAL A 244 6.30 36.14 -11.07
CA VAL A 244 5.53 37.03 -11.96
C VAL A 244 5.80 36.68 -13.42
N ILE A 245 7.06 36.46 -13.78
CA ILE A 245 7.42 35.84 -15.07
C ILE A 245 7.29 34.33 -14.90
N HIS A 246 6.34 33.74 -15.61
CA HIS A 246 6.01 32.32 -15.46
C HIS A 246 6.86 31.41 -16.34
N SER A 247 7.37 31.89 -17.48
CA SER A 247 8.49 31.32 -18.25
C SER A 247 8.79 32.20 -19.47
N MET A 248 9.87 31.88 -20.19
CA MET A 248 10.33 32.65 -21.35
C MET A 248 10.80 31.76 -22.50
N VAL A 249 10.78 32.32 -23.71
CA VAL A 249 11.31 31.71 -24.94
C VAL A 249 12.32 32.66 -25.56
N GLU A 250 13.54 32.17 -25.79
CA GLU A 250 14.58 32.88 -26.54
C GLU A 250 14.61 32.39 -27.99
N TYR A 251 14.64 33.34 -28.91
CA TYR A 251 14.72 33.09 -30.35
C TYR A 251 16.16 33.23 -30.88
N LYS A 252 16.40 32.76 -32.11
CA LYS A 252 17.73 32.75 -32.77
C LYS A 252 18.36 34.14 -32.92
N ASP A 253 17.57 35.20 -32.99
CA ASP A 253 18.03 36.59 -33.05
C ASP A 253 18.47 37.15 -31.67
N GLY A 254 18.27 36.38 -30.59
CA GLY A 254 18.57 36.77 -29.22
C GLY A 254 17.42 37.51 -28.51
N SER A 255 16.28 37.71 -29.18
CA SER A 255 15.07 38.24 -28.52
C SER A 255 14.50 37.22 -27.55
N ILE A 256 13.91 37.71 -26.45
CA ILE A 256 13.25 36.88 -25.43
C ILE A 256 11.82 37.39 -25.27
N ILE A 257 10.86 36.48 -25.43
CA ILE A 257 9.46 36.73 -25.11
C ILE A 257 9.14 36.03 -23.78
N ALA A 258 8.52 36.78 -22.86
CA ALA A 258 8.14 36.32 -21.54
C ALA A 258 6.63 36.46 -21.37
N GLN A 259 6.00 35.47 -20.73
CA GLN A 259 4.62 35.60 -20.26
C GLN A 259 4.66 36.01 -18.79
N MET A 260 3.89 37.06 -18.47
CA MET A 260 3.82 37.66 -17.14
C MET A 260 2.38 37.65 -16.65
N GLY A 261 2.20 37.37 -15.36
CA GLY A 261 0.90 37.43 -14.72
C GLY A 261 1.01 37.32 -13.21
N ILE A 262 -0.12 37.44 -12.53
CA ILE A 262 -0.18 37.08 -11.12
C ILE A 262 -0.02 35.55 -10.96
N PRO A 263 0.54 35.05 -9.84
CA PRO A 263 0.68 33.62 -9.59
C PRO A 263 -0.66 32.97 -9.23
N ASP A 264 -1.50 32.74 -10.23
CA ASP A 264 -2.80 32.07 -10.09
C ASP A 264 -3.08 31.15 -11.30
N MET A 265 -3.60 29.94 -11.02
CA MET A 265 -3.89 28.92 -12.04
C MET A 265 -5.11 29.22 -12.92
N ILE A 266 -5.94 30.19 -12.56
CA ILE A 266 -7.08 30.62 -13.38
C ILE A 266 -6.61 31.09 -14.76
N THR A 267 -5.48 31.80 -14.87
CA THR A 267 -4.93 32.24 -16.17
C THR A 267 -4.55 31.09 -17.10
N PRO A 268 -3.67 30.14 -16.71
CA PRO A 268 -3.29 29.04 -17.61
C PRO A 268 -4.46 28.08 -17.90
N ILE A 269 -5.35 27.84 -16.93
CA ILE A 269 -6.56 27.03 -17.16
C ILE A 269 -7.49 27.72 -18.16
N SER A 270 -7.75 29.02 -17.97
CA SER A 270 -8.56 29.82 -18.87
C SER A 270 -8.01 29.77 -20.28
N TYR A 271 -6.71 30.02 -20.45
CA TYR A 271 -6.06 29.98 -21.76
C TYR A 271 -6.14 28.60 -22.43
N ALA A 272 -5.93 27.51 -21.69
CA ALA A 272 -6.08 26.16 -22.23
C ALA A 272 -7.52 25.90 -22.71
N LEU A 273 -8.55 26.41 -22.02
CA LEU A 273 -9.94 26.21 -22.43
C LEU A 273 -10.38 27.14 -23.56
N SER A 274 -9.87 28.38 -23.61
CA SER A 274 -10.25 29.40 -24.59
C SER A 274 -9.35 29.46 -25.82
N TYR A 275 -8.22 28.75 -25.82
CA TYR A 275 -7.25 28.75 -26.92
C TYR A 275 -7.94 28.61 -28.30
N PRO A 276 -7.60 29.48 -29.28
CA PRO A 276 -6.50 30.46 -29.30
C PRO A 276 -6.86 31.87 -28.80
N ARG A 277 -7.95 32.04 -28.04
CA ARG A 277 -8.39 33.34 -27.52
C ARG A 277 -7.99 33.54 -26.06
N HIS A 278 -7.87 34.80 -25.65
CA HIS A 278 -7.95 35.19 -24.25
C HIS A 278 -9.39 35.59 -23.91
N VAL A 279 -9.82 35.32 -22.69
CA VAL A 279 -11.14 35.71 -22.16
C VAL A 279 -10.96 36.42 -20.83
N ASP A 280 -11.97 37.19 -20.43
CA ASP A 280 -11.97 37.86 -19.14
C ASP A 280 -11.88 36.86 -17.99
N THR A 281 -11.21 37.24 -16.90
CA THR A 281 -11.09 36.40 -15.70
C THR A 281 -11.45 37.21 -14.47
N THR A 282 -11.70 36.52 -13.35
CA THR A 282 -11.99 37.17 -12.06
C THR A 282 -10.73 37.71 -11.37
N LEU A 283 -9.57 37.63 -12.02
CA LEU A 283 -8.30 38.04 -11.45
C LEU A 283 -8.04 39.53 -11.65
N PRO A 284 -7.39 40.21 -10.69
CA PRO A 284 -6.92 41.57 -10.91
C PRO A 284 -5.84 41.62 -12.00
N ALA A 285 -5.71 42.78 -12.64
CA ALA A 285 -4.58 43.04 -13.54
C ALA A 285 -3.25 43.02 -12.76
N LEU A 286 -2.18 42.57 -13.41
CA LEU A 286 -0.83 42.64 -12.84
C LEU A 286 -0.39 44.11 -12.74
N ASP A 287 -0.07 44.55 -11.53
CA ASP A 287 0.47 45.89 -11.28
C ASP A 287 2.00 45.82 -11.13
N LEU A 288 2.72 46.24 -12.17
CA LEU A 288 4.18 46.23 -12.18
C LEU A 288 4.80 47.27 -11.23
N GLU A 289 4.10 48.36 -10.95
CA GLU A 289 4.57 49.37 -9.99
C GLU A 289 4.60 48.78 -8.58
N GLN A 290 3.57 48.02 -8.21
CA GLN A 290 3.52 47.31 -6.93
C GLN A 290 4.52 46.15 -6.84
N VAL A 291 4.77 45.44 -7.94
CA VAL A 291 5.76 44.35 -7.98
C VAL A 291 7.18 44.88 -7.77
N GLY A 292 7.50 46.03 -8.38
CA GLY A 292 8.79 46.70 -8.24
C GLY A 292 9.96 45.91 -8.87
N THR A 293 10.53 44.96 -8.14
CA THR A 293 11.78 44.28 -8.54
C THR A 293 11.56 42.83 -8.97
N LEU A 294 11.99 42.50 -10.20
CA LEU A 294 12.06 41.14 -10.71
C LEU A 294 13.51 40.62 -10.61
N ARG A 295 13.72 39.50 -9.93
CA ARG A 295 15.06 38.91 -9.72
C ARG A 295 15.19 37.57 -10.42
N PHE A 296 16.39 37.28 -10.90
CA PHE A 296 16.75 35.98 -11.47
C PHE A 296 18.04 35.46 -10.85
N MET A 297 18.07 34.17 -10.55
CA MET A 297 19.22 33.49 -9.95
C MET A 297 19.38 32.11 -10.56
N LYS A 298 20.61 31.58 -10.59
CA LYS A 298 20.83 30.18 -10.96
C LYS A 298 20.43 29.26 -9.79
N PRO A 299 19.81 28.10 -10.06
CA PRO A 299 19.57 27.11 -9.01
C PRO A 299 20.89 26.50 -8.53
N ASP A 300 21.01 26.29 -7.23
CA ASP A 300 22.14 25.58 -6.62
C ASP A 300 21.89 24.06 -6.67
N LYS A 301 22.49 23.39 -7.65
CA LYS A 301 22.31 21.94 -7.86
C LYS A 301 22.93 21.10 -6.73
N GLY A 302 23.97 21.59 -6.07
CA GLY A 302 24.58 20.89 -4.93
C GLY A 302 23.67 20.89 -3.71
N LYS A 303 22.95 21.99 -3.50
CA LYS A 303 21.92 22.11 -2.46
C LYS A 303 20.64 21.35 -2.81
N PHE A 304 20.15 21.47 -4.03
CA PHE A 304 18.91 20.85 -4.50
C PHE A 304 19.20 19.59 -5.32
N ARG A 305 19.60 18.51 -4.64
CA ARG A 305 19.98 17.25 -5.28
C ARG A 305 18.88 16.61 -6.11
N CYS A 306 17.61 16.80 -5.73
CA CYS A 306 16.47 16.30 -6.52
C CYS A 306 16.45 16.89 -7.93
N LEU A 307 16.77 18.18 -8.08
CA LEU A 307 16.88 18.79 -9.40
C LEU A 307 18.04 18.19 -10.22
N GLU A 308 19.17 17.89 -9.59
CA GLU A 308 20.29 17.22 -10.26
C GLU A 308 19.91 15.81 -10.74
N LEU A 309 19.22 15.04 -9.90
CA LEU A 309 18.75 13.70 -10.25
C LEU A 309 17.78 13.73 -11.43
N ALA A 310 16.84 14.66 -11.45
CA ALA A 310 15.89 14.80 -12.55
C ALA A 310 16.56 15.16 -13.86
N LEU A 311 17.56 16.04 -13.83
CA LEU A 311 18.38 16.37 -15.00
C LEU A 311 19.11 15.12 -15.53
N ARG A 312 19.73 14.33 -14.65
CA ARG A 312 20.40 13.09 -15.04
C ARG A 312 19.43 12.06 -15.61
N ALA A 313 18.24 11.91 -15.01
CA ALA A 313 17.21 11.02 -15.54
C ALA A 313 16.73 11.46 -16.93
N ALA A 314 16.57 12.77 -17.14
CA ALA A 314 16.21 13.35 -18.43
C ALA A 314 17.30 13.15 -19.50
N GLU A 315 18.57 13.22 -19.12
CA GLU A 315 19.73 12.97 -19.98
C GLU A 315 19.86 11.49 -20.36
N ILE A 316 19.69 10.58 -19.38
CA ILE A 316 19.70 9.12 -19.62
C ILE A 316 18.54 8.72 -20.54
N GLY A 317 17.36 9.30 -20.34
CA GLY A 317 16.17 9.01 -21.12
C GLY A 317 15.65 7.58 -20.90
N GLY A 318 14.96 7.03 -21.92
CA GLY A 318 14.33 5.72 -21.84
C GLY A 318 13.30 5.65 -20.71
N SER A 319 13.41 4.63 -19.86
CA SER A 319 12.53 4.44 -18.69
C SER A 319 12.99 5.18 -17.43
N MET A 320 14.16 5.84 -17.43
CA MET A 320 14.73 6.45 -16.22
C MET A 320 13.83 7.56 -15.63
N PRO A 321 13.24 8.48 -16.42
CA PRO A 321 12.25 9.43 -15.91
C PRO A 321 11.05 8.77 -15.22
N ALA A 322 10.59 7.62 -15.72
CA ALA A 322 9.48 6.89 -15.10
C ALA A 322 9.89 6.23 -13.77
N VAL A 323 11.13 5.75 -13.67
CA VAL A 323 11.68 5.21 -12.41
C VAL A 323 11.76 6.31 -11.35
N GLU A 324 12.16 7.52 -11.72
CA GLU A 324 12.21 8.66 -10.81
C GLU A 324 10.84 8.99 -10.21
N VAL A 325 9.81 9.09 -11.05
CA VAL A 325 8.41 9.29 -10.59
C VAL A 325 7.95 8.15 -9.67
N LEU A 326 8.39 6.90 -9.92
CA LEU A 326 8.06 5.77 -9.05
C LEU A 326 8.79 5.82 -7.70
N LEU A 327 10.04 6.28 -7.66
CA LEU A 327 10.81 6.44 -6.43
C LEU A 327 10.22 7.53 -5.54
N GLU A 328 9.73 8.62 -6.15
CA GLU A 328 9.04 9.72 -5.49
C GLU A 328 7.77 9.25 -4.73
N VAL A 329 6.94 8.42 -5.38
CA VAL A 329 5.72 7.86 -4.75
C VAL A 329 6.05 6.79 -3.70
N LYS A 330 7.15 6.06 -3.88
CA LYS A 330 7.47 4.88 -3.06
C LYS A 330 8.10 5.20 -1.71
N GLN A 331 8.92 6.24 -1.55
CA GLN A 331 9.67 6.41 -0.29
C GLN A 331 8.76 6.62 0.93
N MET A 332 7.73 7.46 0.81
CA MET A 332 6.75 7.66 1.89
C MET A 332 5.86 6.41 2.08
N THR A 333 5.48 5.75 0.99
CA THR A 333 4.62 4.57 1.01
C THR A 333 5.32 3.37 1.64
N ILE A 334 6.61 3.14 1.34
CA ILE A 334 7.41 2.06 1.90
C ILE A 334 7.57 2.26 3.41
N LEU A 335 7.91 3.47 3.84
CA LEU A 335 8.08 3.76 5.26
C LEU A 335 6.77 3.58 6.03
N LEU A 336 5.69 4.23 5.56
CA LEU A 336 4.42 4.29 6.28
C LEU A 336 3.66 2.96 6.26
N TYR A 337 3.68 2.25 5.14
CA TYR A 337 2.87 1.04 4.99
C TYR A 337 3.67 -0.24 5.19
N TYR A 338 4.96 -0.29 4.86
CA TYR A 338 5.73 -1.54 4.98
C TYR A 338 6.58 -1.55 6.25
N ILE A 339 7.45 -0.56 6.43
CA ILE A 339 8.46 -0.57 7.51
C ILE A 339 7.83 -0.37 8.89
N ILE A 340 7.01 0.68 9.05
CA ILE A 340 6.41 1.00 10.35
C ILE A 340 5.47 -0.14 10.81
N PRO A 341 4.49 -0.61 10.01
CA PRO A 341 3.62 -1.69 10.41
C PRO A 341 4.37 -2.99 10.68
N PHE A 342 5.40 -3.31 9.89
CA PHE A 342 6.26 -4.47 10.15
C PHE A 342 6.97 -4.39 11.51
N ILE A 343 7.56 -3.24 11.85
CA ILE A 343 8.21 -3.02 13.15
C ILE A 343 7.19 -3.11 14.29
N VAL A 344 6.00 -2.54 14.12
CA VAL A 344 4.94 -2.58 15.13
C VAL A 344 4.45 -4.01 15.36
N VAL A 345 4.13 -4.73 14.29
CA VAL A 345 3.67 -6.13 14.36
C VAL A 345 4.74 -6.99 15.03
N LEU A 346 5.97 -6.94 14.54
CA LEU A 346 7.05 -7.77 15.10
C LEU A 346 7.38 -7.37 16.55
N GLY A 347 7.39 -6.07 16.86
CA GLY A 347 7.65 -5.55 18.19
C GLY A 347 6.61 -6.01 19.22
N ILE A 348 5.32 -6.05 18.85
CA ILE A 348 4.27 -6.59 19.71
C ILE A 348 4.48 -8.08 19.97
N LEU A 349 4.74 -8.86 18.91
CA LEU A 349 4.95 -10.30 19.04
C LEU A 349 6.12 -10.64 19.95
N ILE A 350 7.25 -9.98 19.75
CA ILE A 350 8.43 -10.21 20.58
C ILE A 350 8.16 -9.76 22.02
N PHE A 351 7.53 -8.60 22.22
CA PHE A 351 7.22 -8.13 23.56
C PHE A 351 6.39 -9.15 24.36
N PHE A 352 5.33 -9.71 23.76
CA PHE A 352 4.50 -10.71 24.44
C PHE A 352 5.25 -12.03 24.70
N HIS A 353 6.12 -12.43 23.78
CA HIS A 353 7.00 -13.57 23.97
C HIS A 353 7.92 -13.39 25.19
N GLU A 354 8.68 -12.29 25.22
CA GLU A 354 9.58 -11.96 26.34
C GLU A 354 8.81 -11.75 27.64
N LEU A 355 7.61 -11.16 27.57
CA LEU A 355 6.73 -10.97 28.72
C LEU A 355 6.36 -12.30 29.38
N GLY A 356 6.16 -13.37 28.60
CA GLY A 356 5.90 -14.70 29.13
C GLY A 356 7.04 -15.21 30.00
N HIS A 357 8.28 -15.18 29.50
CA HIS A 357 9.46 -15.55 30.27
C HIS A 357 9.62 -14.69 31.53
N PHE A 358 9.44 -13.37 31.38
CA PHE A 358 9.57 -12.41 32.46
C PHE A 358 8.58 -12.67 33.61
N LEU A 359 7.29 -12.78 33.29
CA LEU A 359 6.24 -12.93 34.30
C LEU A 359 6.39 -14.25 35.06
N LEU A 360 6.70 -15.34 34.36
CA LEU A 360 6.82 -16.64 35.01
C LEU A 360 8.13 -16.78 35.81
N ALA A 361 9.22 -16.16 35.35
CA ALA A 361 10.46 -16.06 36.13
C ALA A 361 10.21 -15.33 37.45
N LYS A 362 9.54 -14.17 37.42
CA LYS A 362 9.17 -13.42 38.63
C LYS A 362 8.23 -14.20 39.54
N ALA A 363 7.26 -14.93 38.98
CA ALA A 363 6.33 -15.75 39.74
C ALA A 363 7.02 -16.90 40.51
N PHE A 364 8.14 -17.42 39.99
CA PHE A 364 8.96 -18.43 40.67
C PHE A 364 10.13 -17.87 41.48
N ASP A 365 10.15 -16.56 41.73
CA ASP A 365 11.20 -15.83 42.44
C ASP A 365 12.60 -15.94 41.80
N VAL A 366 12.65 -16.03 40.47
CA VAL A 366 13.89 -15.91 39.71
C VAL A 366 14.19 -14.44 39.46
N LYS A 367 15.40 -13.99 39.82
CA LYS A 367 15.83 -12.60 39.62
C LYS A 367 16.03 -12.32 38.14
N VAL A 368 15.32 -11.32 37.62
CA VAL A 368 15.48 -10.83 36.24
C VAL A 368 16.35 -9.59 36.24
N LEU A 369 17.46 -9.63 35.51
CA LEU A 369 18.42 -8.53 35.42
C LEU A 369 18.01 -7.51 34.37
N LYS A 370 17.59 -7.96 33.19
CA LYS A 370 17.24 -7.09 32.06
C LYS A 370 16.02 -7.61 31.32
N PHE A 371 15.15 -6.68 30.92
CA PHE A 371 14.08 -6.90 29.96
C PHE A 371 14.32 -5.97 28.77
N SER A 372 14.69 -6.54 27.62
CA SER A 372 15.04 -5.78 26.42
C SER A 372 14.05 -6.03 25.29
N LEU A 373 13.54 -4.94 24.71
CA LEU A 373 12.93 -4.96 23.39
C LEU A 373 13.97 -4.49 22.37
N GLY A 374 14.41 -5.40 21.52
CA GLY A 374 15.47 -5.21 20.53
C GLY A 374 16.85 -5.68 20.98
N PHE A 375 17.79 -5.65 20.03
CA PHE A 375 19.21 -5.94 20.22
C PHE A 375 20.10 -4.71 19.97
N GLY A 376 21.35 -4.78 20.44
CA GLY A 376 22.37 -3.77 20.20
C GLY A 376 22.45 -2.70 21.29
N TYR A 377 22.72 -1.46 20.89
CA TYR A 377 22.94 -0.37 21.84
C TYR A 377 21.63 0.09 22.48
N LYS A 378 21.69 0.44 23.77
CA LYS A 378 20.56 1.00 24.53
C LYS A 378 20.18 2.38 23.96
N LEU A 379 18.97 2.50 23.44
CA LEU A 379 18.40 3.79 23.04
C LEU A 379 17.80 4.50 24.26
N VAL A 380 16.92 3.80 24.96
CA VAL A 380 16.22 4.28 26.15
C VAL A 380 16.14 3.14 27.15
N GLY A 381 16.28 3.42 28.43
CA GLY A 381 15.94 2.43 29.44
C GLY A 381 16.04 2.95 30.86
N LYS A 382 15.25 2.35 31.74
CA LYS A 382 15.09 2.74 33.13
C LYS A 382 15.19 1.50 34.01
N LYS A 383 15.94 1.61 35.10
CA LYS A 383 15.95 0.59 36.14
C LYS A 383 14.75 0.81 37.05
N TRP A 384 13.94 -0.22 37.23
CA TRP A 384 12.82 -0.20 38.17
C TRP A 384 12.85 -1.46 39.02
N GLY A 385 13.01 -1.26 40.33
CA GLY A 385 13.35 -2.34 41.26
C GLY A 385 14.70 -2.97 40.90
N GLU A 386 14.72 -4.29 40.77
CA GLU A 386 15.90 -5.08 40.41
C GLU A 386 16.09 -5.27 38.89
N THR A 387 15.09 -4.95 38.07
CA THR A 387 15.11 -5.17 36.62
C THR A 387 15.45 -3.87 35.87
N GLU A 388 16.35 -3.95 34.89
CA GLU A 388 16.55 -2.89 33.90
C GLU A 388 15.65 -3.10 32.68
N TYR A 389 14.76 -2.15 32.39
CA TYR A 389 13.91 -2.16 31.20
C TYR A 389 14.54 -1.30 30.11
N LEU A 390 14.72 -1.84 28.91
CA LEU A 390 15.41 -1.15 27.83
C LEU A 390 14.80 -1.40 26.45
N ILE A 391 14.92 -0.38 25.59
CA ILE A 391 14.63 -0.43 24.16
C ILE A 391 15.97 -0.22 23.44
N SER A 392 16.28 -1.13 22.51
CA SER A 392 17.57 -1.17 21.82
C SER A 392 17.48 -0.73 20.34
N THR A 393 18.62 -0.48 19.72
CA THR A 393 18.73 0.02 18.34
C THR A 393 18.12 -0.86 17.26
N VAL A 394 18.13 -2.18 17.43
CA VAL A 394 17.66 -3.15 16.43
C VAL A 394 16.31 -3.72 16.90
N PRO A 395 15.17 -3.37 16.26
CA PRO A 395 13.84 -3.80 16.70
C PRO A 395 13.50 -5.25 16.33
N LEU A 396 14.45 -6.00 15.75
CA LEU A 396 14.29 -7.37 15.26
C LEU A 396 14.66 -8.41 16.33
N GLY A 397 14.07 -8.30 17.52
CA GLY A 397 14.23 -9.29 18.59
C GLY A 397 14.06 -8.69 19.98
N GLY A 398 14.39 -9.47 21.00
CA GLY A 398 14.22 -9.15 22.41
C GLY A 398 14.91 -10.21 23.24
N TYR A 399 15.10 -9.93 24.53
CA TYR A 399 15.58 -10.94 25.47
C TYR A 399 15.25 -10.56 26.91
N VAL A 400 15.01 -11.59 27.72
CA VAL A 400 14.96 -11.51 29.18
C VAL A 400 16.23 -12.13 29.75
N LYS A 401 17.08 -11.31 30.37
CA LYS A 401 18.30 -11.82 31.02
C LYS A 401 17.99 -12.26 32.44
N LEU A 402 18.11 -13.56 32.71
CA LEU A 402 17.88 -14.16 34.03
C LEU A 402 19.20 -14.29 34.81
N LEU A 403 19.15 -14.10 36.13
CA LEU A 403 20.32 -14.30 36.99
C LEU A 403 20.79 -15.76 36.92
N GLY A 404 22.09 -15.97 36.72
CA GLY A 404 22.69 -17.30 36.70
C GLY A 404 22.22 -18.17 35.52
N GLU A 405 21.85 -17.55 34.40
CA GLU A 405 21.63 -18.23 33.11
C GLU A 405 22.97 -18.56 32.43
N ASN A 406 23.95 -17.65 32.53
CA ASN A 406 25.34 -17.83 32.07
C ASN A 406 26.27 -18.18 33.24
N GLU A 407 27.23 -19.09 33.04
CA GLU A 407 28.10 -19.60 34.11
C GLU A 407 29.05 -18.55 34.70
N GLU A 408 29.55 -17.59 33.90
CA GLU A 408 30.42 -16.50 34.38
C GLU A 408 29.76 -15.64 35.47
N GLU A 409 28.43 -15.63 35.54
CA GLU A 409 27.66 -14.89 36.56
C GLU A 409 27.28 -15.75 37.76
N SER A 410 27.60 -17.05 37.73
CA SER A 410 27.23 -18.02 38.78
C SER A 410 28.35 -18.33 39.78
N GLU A 411 29.60 -17.95 39.50
CA GLU A 411 30.76 -18.21 40.37
C GLU A 411 30.87 -17.24 41.55
N ASP A 412 30.24 -16.05 41.47
CA ASP A 412 30.30 -14.98 42.49
C ASP A 412 28.92 -14.64 43.12
N LEU A 413 27.99 -15.60 43.18
CA LEU A 413 26.65 -15.34 43.75
C LEU A 413 26.63 -15.41 45.27
N SER A 414 26.05 -14.39 45.92
CA SER A 414 25.74 -14.47 47.35
C SER A 414 24.73 -15.61 47.64
N PRO A 415 24.70 -16.18 48.86
CA PRO A 415 23.78 -17.28 49.19
C PRO A 415 22.29 -16.97 48.94
N GLU A 416 21.88 -15.71 49.11
CA GLU A 416 20.53 -15.23 48.81
C GLU A 416 20.25 -15.15 47.29
N GLU A 417 21.27 -14.80 46.50
CA GLU A 417 21.17 -14.72 45.04
C GLU A 417 21.23 -16.10 44.37
N ALA A 418 21.95 -17.05 44.96
CA ALA A 418 22.02 -18.42 44.48
C ALA A 418 20.63 -19.09 44.45
N HIS A 419 19.81 -18.88 45.48
CA HIS A 419 18.43 -19.42 45.51
C HIS A 419 17.51 -18.79 44.46
N ARG A 420 17.83 -17.58 43.97
CA ARG A 420 17.05 -16.84 42.96
C ARG A 420 17.63 -16.96 41.55
N ALA A 421 18.70 -17.76 41.38
CA ALA A 421 19.33 -18.02 40.10
C ALA A 421 18.56 -19.08 39.30
N PHE A 422 18.50 -18.89 37.97
CA PHE A 422 17.77 -19.77 37.06
C PHE A 422 18.30 -21.21 37.11
N ASN A 423 19.62 -21.41 36.98
CA ASN A 423 20.23 -22.75 36.95
C ASN A 423 20.11 -23.52 38.27
N HIS A 424 19.88 -22.85 39.40
CA HIS A 424 19.62 -23.48 40.71
C HIS A 424 18.16 -23.86 40.93
N GLN A 425 17.23 -23.42 40.07
CA GLN A 425 15.82 -23.82 40.19
C GLN A 425 15.60 -25.28 39.80
N HIS A 426 14.58 -25.89 40.41
CA HIS A 426 14.09 -27.19 40.00
C HIS A 426 13.79 -27.23 38.49
N VAL A 427 14.14 -28.32 37.81
CA VAL A 427 14.05 -28.46 36.34
C VAL A 427 12.65 -28.09 35.83
N LEU A 428 11.59 -28.50 36.52
CA LEU A 428 10.20 -28.19 36.12
C LEU A 428 9.90 -26.68 36.12
N LYS A 429 10.46 -25.91 37.07
CA LYS A 429 10.32 -24.44 37.09
C LYS A 429 11.03 -23.82 35.89
N ARG A 430 12.25 -24.31 35.57
CA ARG A 430 13.01 -23.86 34.40
C ARG A 430 12.27 -24.15 33.09
N ILE A 431 11.74 -25.37 32.94
CA ILE A 431 10.93 -25.77 31.78
C ILE A 431 9.71 -24.87 31.64
N ALA A 432 8.99 -24.61 32.74
CA ALA A 432 7.85 -23.72 32.73
C ALA A 432 8.23 -22.29 32.29
N ILE A 433 9.31 -21.70 32.83
CA ILE A 433 9.79 -20.35 32.45
C ILE A 433 10.12 -20.28 30.96
N VAL A 434 10.84 -21.26 30.42
CA VAL A 434 11.21 -21.31 29.01
C VAL A 434 10.00 -21.56 28.12
N SER A 435 9.02 -22.34 28.58
CA SER A 435 7.80 -22.57 27.81
C SER A 435 6.87 -21.36 27.79
N ALA A 436 6.97 -20.47 28.79
CA ALA A 436 6.08 -19.33 28.96
C ALA A 436 6.08 -18.38 27.76
N GLY A 437 7.24 -18.13 27.14
CA GLY A 437 7.31 -17.24 25.97
C GLY A 437 6.46 -17.71 24.79
N PRO A 438 6.67 -18.94 24.27
CA PRO A 438 5.83 -19.50 23.22
C PRO A 438 4.34 -19.57 23.59
N PHE A 439 4.01 -19.95 24.82
CA PHE A 439 2.61 -20.01 25.27
C PHE A 439 1.95 -18.63 25.33
N PHE A 440 2.68 -17.57 25.69
CA PHE A 440 2.15 -16.21 25.69
C PHE A 440 1.84 -15.71 24.27
N ASN A 441 2.60 -16.14 23.25
CA ASN A 441 2.25 -15.87 21.85
C ASN A 441 0.97 -16.59 21.42
N LEU A 442 0.75 -17.83 21.84
CA LEU A 442 -0.51 -18.54 21.58
C LEU A 442 -1.69 -17.87 22.30
N PHE A 443 -1.48 -17.41 23.54
CA PHE A 443 -2.47 -16.66 24.31
C PHE A 443 -2.80 -15.32 23.64
N LEU A 444 -1.78 -14.58 23.18
CA LEU A 444 -1.97 -13.34 22.42
C LEU A 444 -2.84 -13.61 21.18
N ALA A 445 -2.56 -14.66 20.41
CA ALA A 445 -3.35 -14.99 19.22
C ALA A 445 -4.83 -15.25 19.56
N LEU A 446 -5.09 -16.01 20.62
CA LEU A 446 -6.44 -16.25 21.11
C LEU A 446 -7.15 -14.94 21.48
N PHE A 447 -6.46 -14.06 22.21
CA PHE A 447 -7.00 -12.76 22.61
C PHE A 447 -7.31 -11.87 21.41
N LEU A 448 -6.42 -11.85 20.40
CA LEU A 448 -6.61 -11.07 19.18
C LEU A 448 -7.79 -11.60 18.36
N PHE A 449 -7.91 -12.91 18.15
CA PHE A 449 -9.06 -13.48 17.44
C PHE A 449 -10.37 -13.24 18.21
N TRP A 450 -10.37 -13.44 19.52
CA TRP A 450 -11.51 -13.12 20.36
C TRP A 450 -11.96 -11.67 20.18
N GLY A 451 -11.03 -10.72 20.25
CA GLY A 451 -11.32 -9.30 20.05
C GLY A 451 -11.84 -8.99 18.64
N VAL A 452 -11.29 -9.61 17.60
CA VAL A 452 -11.76 -9.46 16.22
C VAL A 452 -13.21 -9.93 16.10
N TYR A 453 -13.54 -11.13 16.58
CA TYR A 453 -14.91 -11.66 16.51
C TYR A 453 -15.88 -10.88 17.40
N ALA A 454 -15.45 -10.42 18.57
CA ALA A 454 -16.29 -9.64 19.48
C ALA A 454 -16.65 -8.25 18.92
N ILE A 455 -15.73 -7.61 18.18
CA ILE A 455 -15.94 -6.27 17.62
C ILE A 455 -16.57 -6.33 16.23
N SER A 456 -16.03 -7.19 15.37
CA SER A 456 -16.36 -7.22 13.94
C SER A 456 -17.46 -8.23 13.61
N GLY A 457 -17.78 -9.15 14.54
CA GLY A 457 -18.58 -10.34 14.23
C GLY A 457 -17.83 -11.31 13.31
N ASP A 458 -18.56 -12.30 12.81
CA ASP A 458 -18.08 -13.18 11.74
C ASP A 458 -18.76 -12.83 10.42
N TYR A 459 -18.09 -13.12 9.30
CA TYR A 459 -18.62 -12.91 7.96
C TYR A 459 -18.79 -14.25 7.28
N VAL A 460 -20.00 -14.80 7.38
CA VAL A 460 -20.33 -16.07 6.75
C VAL A 460 -20.85 -15.81 5.35
N MET A 461 -20.23 -16.46 4.36
CA MET A 461 -20.71 -16.42 2.98
C MET A 461 -22.07 -17.09 2.89
N THR A 462 -23.07 -16.39 2.33
CA THR A 462 -24.41 -16.94 2.18
C THR A 462 -24.41 -18.12 1.23
N THR A 463 -25.32 -19.06 1.42
CA THR A 463 -25.51 -20.24 0.56
C THR A 463 -26.23 -19.92 -0.76
N GLU A 464 -26.13 -18.67 -1.22
CA GLU A 464 -26.72 -18.21 -2.48
C GLU A 464 -25.89 -18.64 -3.69
N VAL A 465 -26.54 -19.29 -4.64
CA VAL A 465 -25.97 -19.76 -5.90
C VAL A 465 -25.69 -18.57 -6.81
N GLY A 466 -24.41 -18.31 -7.09
CA GLY A 466 -23.96 -17.24 -7.98
C GLY A 466 -23.96 -17.65 -9.44
N GLN A 467 -23.50 -18.87 -9.71
CA GLN A 467 -23.46 -19.48 -11.03
C GLN A 467 -23.61 -20.99 -10.93
N VAL A 468 -24.29 -21.57 -11.90
CA VAL A 468 -24.36 -23.03 -12.10
C VAL A 468 -23.60 -23.33 -13.39
N ARG A 469 -22.65 -24.27 -13.35
CA ARG A 469 -21.88 -24.64 -14.54
C ARG A 469 -22.78 -25.40 -15.53
N GLU A 470 -22.63 -25.12 -16.82
CA GLU A 470 -23.29 -25.87 -17.89
C GLU A 470 -22.88 -27.36 -17.79
N ASP A 471 -23.82 -28.26 -18.10
CA ASP A 471 -23.69 -29.72 -17.99
C ASP A 471 -23.35 -30.31 -16.61
N SER A 472 -23.40 -29.51 -15.54
CA SER A 472 -23.18 -29.99 -14.17
C SER A 472 -24.38 -30.75 -13.56
N PRO A 473 -24.16 -31.57 -12.52
CA PRO A 473 -25.24 -32.16 -11.74
C PRO A 473 -26.28 -31.16 -11.23
N ALA A 474 -25.85 -29.97 -10.81
CA ALA A 474 -26.75 -28.90 -10.36
C ALA A 474 -27.63 -28.37 -11.50
N ALA A 475 -27.08 -28.22 -12.71
CA ALA A 475 -27.86 -27.83 -13.89
C ALA A 475 -28.91 -28.90 -14.25
N LYS A 476 -28.50 -30.18 -14.26
CA LYS A 476 -29.40 -31.33 -14.52
C LYS A 476 -30.53 -31.44 -13.48
N ALA A 477 -30.26 -31.06 -12.24
CA ALA A 477 -31.23 -31.04 -11.15
C ALA A 477 -32.13 -29.78 -11.12
N GLY A 478 -31.91 -28.80 -12.00
CA GLY A 478 -32.74 -27.60 -12.11
C GLY A 478 -32.43 -26.49 -11.08
N LEU A 479 -31.22 -26.49 -10.51
CA LEU A 479 -30.73 -25.37 -9.70
C LEU A 479 -30.43 -24.16 -10.59
N LEU A 480 -30.78 -22.97 -10.09
CA LEU A 480 -30.64 -21.71 -10.82
C LEU A 480 -29.81 -20.69 -10.02
N LYS A 481 -29.27 -19.71 -10.75
CA LYS A 481 -28.67 -18.51 -10.14
C LYS A 481 -29.69 -17.80 -9.26
N GLY A 482 -29.29 -17.44 -8.04
CA GLY A 482 -30.13 -16.78 -7.04
C GLY A 482 -30.84 -17.74 -6.08
N ASP A 483 -30.77 -19.06 -6.30
CA ASP A 483 -31.25 -20.04 -5.33
C ASP A 483 -30.43 -19.97 -4.04
N MET A 484 -31.10 -20.00 -2.89
CA MET A 484 -30.43 -20.10 -1.59
C MET A 484 -30.55 -21.52 -1.05
N ILE A 485 -29.44 -22.24 -0.88
CA ILE A 485 -29.47 -23.61 -0.36
C ILE A 485 -29.72 -23.56 1.15
N VAL A 486 -30.84 -24.13 1.61
CA VAL A 486 -31.28 -24.07 3.01
C VAL A 486 -31.13 -25.42 3.71
N TYR A 487 -31.37 -26.52 2.99
CA TYR A 487 -31.17 -27.88 3.52
C TYR A 487 -30.46 -28.77 2.51
N VAL A 488 -29.63 -29.68 3.01
CA VAL A 488 -29.02 -30.78 2.25
C VAL A 488 -29.24 -32.07 3.04
N GLN A 489 -29.87 -33.07 2.43
CA GLN A 489 -30.26 -34.33 3.07
C GLN A 489 -31.10 -34.14 4.36
N GLY A 490 -31.92 -33.09 4.41
CA GLY A 490 -32.73 -32.75 5.59
C GLY A 490 -31.97 -32.05 6.71
N VAL A 491 -30.66 -31.80 6.57
CA VAL A 491 -29.85 -31.03 7.51
C VAL A 491 -29.84 -29.57 7.09
N GLN A 492 -30.11 -28.65 8.03
CA GLN A 492 -30.07 -27.21 7.76
C GLN A 492 -28.62 -26.78 7.49
N THR A 493 -28.41 -26.04 6.41
CA THR A 493 -27.09 -25.58 5.97
C THR A 493 -27.00 -24.06 6.02
N GLU A 494 -26.02 -23.55 6.75
CA GLU A 494 -25.75 -22.12 6.88
C GLU A 494 -24.43 -21.71 6.21
N SER A 495 -23.62 -22.68 5.77
CA SER A 495 -22.32 -22.44 5.14
C SER A 495 -22.02 -23.41 4.00
N TRP A 496 -21.19 -22.96 3.07
CA TRP A 496 -20.68 -23.79 1.96
C TRP A 496 -19.85 -24.98 2.43
N THR A 497 -19.14 -24.84 3.56
CA THR A 497 -18.36 -25.95 4.15
C THR A 497 -19.27 -27.08 4.61
N GLN A 498 -20.42 -26.77 5.20
CA GLN A 498 -21.42 -27.79 5.59
C GLN A 498 -22.00 -28.48 4.35
N ILE A 499 -22.36 -27.70 3.32
CA ILE A 499 -22.87 -28.25 2.05
C ILE A 499 -21.83 -29.20 1.43
N LYS A 500 -20.56 -28.78 1.35
CA LYS A 500 -19.48 -29.62 0.81
C LYS A 500 -19.31 -30.90 1.62
N ASN A 501 -19.33 -30.82 2.96
CA ASN A 501 -19.18 -31.99 3.83
C ASN A 501 -20.34 -32.98 3.75
N LEU A 502 -21.56 -32.52 3.46
CA LEU A 502 -22.72 -33.39 3.27
C LEU A 502 -22.75 -34.06 1.89
N VAL A 503 -22.11 -33.43 0.90
CA VAL A 503 -22.09 -33.91 -0.49
C VAL A 503 -20.88 -34.80 -0.78
N LYS A 504 -19.73 -34.57 -0.12
CA LYS A 504 -18.42 -35.14 -0.49
C LYS A 504 -18.38 -36.65 -0.68
N ASP A 505 -19.18 -37.41 0.10
CA ASP A 505 -19.18 -38.88 0.13
C ASP A 505 -20.38 -39.49 -0.64
N SER A 506 -21.18 -38.66 -1.30
CA SER A 506 -22.41 -39.07 -1.99
C SER A 506 -22.25 -39.15 -3.52
N ALA A 507 -21.03 -39.39 -4.01
CA ALA A 507 -20.78 -39.53 -5.45
C ALA A 507 -21.66 -40.65 -6.05
N GLY A 508 -22.41 -40.32 -7.10
CA GLY A 508 -23.34 -41.25 -7.76
C GLY A 508 -24.63 -41.56 -6.98
N GLN A 509 -24.81 -41.01 -5.77
CA GLN A 509 -26.04 -41.16 -4.98
C GLN A 509 -26.86 -39.87 -5.05
N GLY A 510 -28.19 -39.99 -5.19
CA GLY A 510 -29.08 -38.84 -5.20
C GLY A 510 -29.12 -38.12 -3.85
N VAL A 511 -28.71 -36.86 -3.83
CA VAL A 511 -28.71 -35.96 -2.67
C VAL A 511 -29.87 -34.98 -2.81
N THR A 512 -30.81 -35.01 -1.86
CA THR A 512 -31.89 -34.01 -1.80
C THR A 512 -31.36 -32.67 -1.30
N VAL A 513 -31.47 -31.63 -2.12
CA VAL A 513 -31.11 -30.24 -1.80
C VAL A 513 -32.37 -29.39 -1.81
N THR A 514 -32.68 -28.76 -0.68
CA THR A 514 -33.80 -27.81 -0.57
C THR A 514 -33.27 -26.40 -0.71
N VAL A 515 -33.82 -25.68 -1.69
CA VAL A 515 -33.47 -24.28 -1.97
C VAL A 515 -34.66 -23.36 -1.75
N GLN A 516 -34.38 -22.11 -1.38
CA GLN A 516 -35.34 -21.03 -1.36
C GLN A 516 -35.21 -20.22 -2.65
N ARG A 517 -36.29 -20.18 -3.44
CA ARG A 517 -36.41 -19.41 -4.68
C ARG A 517 -37.62 -18.51 -4.57
N GLU A 518 -37.43 -17.19 -4.64
CA GLU A 518 -38.51 -16.20 -4.55
C GLU A 518 -39.43 -16.40 -3.32
N GLY A 519 -38.85 -16.81 -2.19
CA GLY A 519 -39.58 -17.05 -0.94
C GLY A 519 -40.25 -18.42 -0.80
N ARG A 520 -40.22 -19.28 -1.84
CA ARG A 520 -40.74 -20.66 -1.80
C ARG A 520 -39.62 -21.67 -1.58
N LEU A 521 -39.88 -22.72 -0.81
CA LEU A 521 -38.97 -23.85 -0.63
C LEU A 521 -39.21 -24.89 -1.74
N LEU A 522 -38.15 -25.24 -2.47
CA LEU A 522 -38.14 -26.23 -3.54
C LEU A 522 -37.10 -27.29 -3.20
N SER A 523 -37.48 -28.58 -3.23
CA SER A 523 -36.54 -29.68 -3.05
C SER A 523 -36.20 -30.29 -4.41
N VAL A 524 -34.92 -30.37 -4.72
CA VAL A 524 -34.38 -30.98 -5.94
C VAL A 524 -33.41 -32.10 -5.58
N THR A 525 -33.37 -33.15 -6.37
CA THR A 525 -32.42 -34.25 -6.18
C THR A 525 -31.24 -34.04 -7.12
N VAL A 526 -30.06 -33.82 -6.55
CA VAL A 526 -28.80 -33.65 -7.29
C VAL A 526 -28.00 -34.94 -7.16
N VAL A 527 -27.41 -35.44 -8.25
CA VAL A 527 -26.52 -36.62 -8.21
C VAL A 527 -25.08 -36.13 -8.33
N PRO A 528 -24.31 -35.99 -7.22
CA PRO A 528 -22.95 -35.48 -7.27
C PRO A 528 -22.05 -36.34 -8.15
N GLU A 529 -21.20 -35.70 -8.95
CA GLU A 529 -20.21 -36.37 -9.80
C GLU A 529 -18.86 -36.42 -9.09
N GLU A 530 -18.14 -37.53 -9.22
CA GLU A 530 -16.79 -37.67 -8.66
C GLU A 530 -15.83 -36.72 -9.38
N SER A 531 -15.10 -35.93 -8.60
CA SER A 531 -14.09 -35.01 -9.10
C SER A 531 -12.81 -35.16 -8.30
N VAL A 532 -11.68 -34.99 -8.97
CA VAL A 532 -10.37 -34.93 -8.32
C VAL A 532 -10.05 -33.46 -8.09
N GLU A 533 -10.07 -33.04 -6.83
CA GLU A 533 -9.65 -31.70 -6.42
C GLU A 533 -8.29 -31.77 -5.74
N LYS A 534 -7.47 -30.73 -5.91
CA LYS A 534 -6.25 -30.61 -5.12
C LYS A 534 -6.57 -30.03 -3.75
N ASN A 535 -6.06 -30.67 -2.70
CA ASN A 535 -6.14 -30.11 -1.34
C ASN A 535 -5.20 -28.90 -1.17
N LEU A 536 -5.19 -28.32 0.04
CA LEU A 536 -4.33 -27.17 0.39
C LEU A 536 -2.82 -27.42 0.19
N PHE A 537 -2.40 -28.68 0.05
CA PHE A 537 -1.02 -29.10 -0.15
C PHE A 537 -0.74 -29.60 -1.57
N GLY A 538 -1.71 -29.49 -2.48
CA GLY A 538 -1.56 -29.89 -3.88
C GLY A 538 -1.73 -31.39 -4.14
N GLU A 539 -2.19 -32.16 -3.16
CA GLU A 539 -2.46 -33.60 -3.30
C GLU A 539 -3.86 -33.81 -3.89
N ASP A 540 -3.98 -34.79 -4.78
CA ASP A 540 -5.25 -35.16 -5.41
C ASP A 540 -6.17 -35.85 -4.39
N VAL A 541 -7.33 -35.24 -4.14
CA VAL A 541 -8.38 -35.74 -3.26
C VAL A 541 -9.64 -35.94 -4.06
N LYS A 542 -10.17 -37.16 -4.01
CA LYS A 542 -11.48 -37.48 -4.58
C LYS A 542 -12.56 -36.81 -3.74
N SER A 543 -13.41 -36.01 -4.36
CA SER A 543 -14.55 -35.35 -3.74
C SER A 543 -15.73 -35.38 -4.71
N ALA A 544 -16.95 -35.54 -4.20
CA ALA A 544 -18.13 -35.37 -5.02
C ALA A 544 -18.47 -33.87 -5.18
N LEU A 545 -18.77 -33.42 -6.40
CA LEU A 545 -19.12 -32.04 -6.71
C LEU A 545 -20.46 -31.95 -7.45
N ILE A 546 -21.15 -30.85 -7.21
CA ILE A 546 -22.44 -30.55 -7.87
C ILE A 546 -22.34 -29.44 -8.91
N GLY A 547 -21.20 -28.75 -9.05
CA GLY A 547 -20.95 -27.77 -10.11
C GLY A 547 -21.54 -26.37 -9.88
N ILE A 548 -21.62 -25.94 -8.63
CA ILE A 548 -22.13 -24.63 -8.22
C ILE A 548 -20.99 -23.70 -7.81
N VAL A 549 -21.11 -22.42 -8.14
CA VAL A 549 -20.22 -21.34 -7.68
C VAL A 549 -21.04 -20.39 -6.80
N ALA A 550 -20.48 -20.01 -5.65
CA ALA A 550 -21.14 -19.09 -4.72
C ALA A 550 -21.31 -17.68 -5.30
N ALA A 551 -22.37 -16.98 -4.90
CA ALA A 551 -22.64 -15.59 -5.30
C ALA A 551 -21.67 -14.57 -4.69
N GLY A 552 -20.81 -14.98 -3.73
CA GLY A 552 -19.85 -14.11 -3.07
C GLY A 552 -20.48 -13.07 -2.14
N LYS A 553 -21.75 -13.25 -1.74
CA LYS A 553 -22.40 -12.40 -0.76
C LYS A 553 -22.09 -12.88 0.65
N TYR A 554 -21.82 -11.94 1.54
CA TYR A 554 -21.52 -12.22 2.94
C TYR A 554 -22.61 -11.64 3.82
N ARG A 555 -22.96 -12.37 4.87
CA ARG A 555 -23.80 -11.88 5.96
C ARG A 555 -22.93 -11.72 7.20
N LYS A 556 -23.00 -10.55 7.81
CA LYS A 556 -22.41 -10.33 9.14
C LYS A 556 -23.24 -11.08 10.17
N VAL A 557 -22.58 -11.90 10.97
CA VAL A 557 -23.13 -12.56 12.15
C VAL A 557 -22.54 -11.86 13.36
N GLU A 558 -23.38 -11.14 14.10
CA GLU A 558 -22.98 -10.54 15.36
C GLU A 558 -22.83 -11.65 16.40
N MET A 559 -21.78 -11.56 17.21
CA MET A 559 -21.43 -12.57 18.19
C MET A 559 -21.35 -11.94 19.57
N GLY A 560 -21.93 -12.61 20.57
CA GLY A 560 -21.71 -12.22 21.96
C GLY A 560 -20.26 -12.47 22.39
N PRO A 561 -19.77 -11.86 23.49
CA PRO A 561 -18.39 -12.04 23.96
C PRO A 561 -17.98 -13.50 24.20
N TRP A 562 -18.92 -14.34 24.63
CA TRP A 562 -18.68 -15.77 24.86
C TRP A 562 -18.65 -16.59 23.58
N GLU A 563 -19.51 -16.27 22.61
CA GLU A 563 -19.52 -16.92 21.29
C GLU A 563 -18.25 -16.55 20.51
N ALA A 564 -17.87 -15.28 20.53
CA ALA A 564 -16.61 -14.80 19.99
C ALA A 564 -15.40 -15.50 20.62
N LEU A 565 -15.47 -15.85 21.92
CA LEU A 565 -14.36 -16.55 22.58
C LEU A 565 -14.27 -17.99 22.09
N LYS A 566 -15.40 -18.71 22.02
CA LYS A 566 -15.44 -20.06 21.44
C LYS A 566 -14.89 -20.06 20.01
N GLU A 567 -15.27 -19.06 19.22
CA GLU A 567 -14.83 -18.93 17.85
C GLU A 567 -13.35 -18.56 17.75
N GLY A 568 -12.86 -17.69 18.63
CA GLY A 568 -11.44 -17.40 18.78
C GLY A 568 -10.62 -18.63 19.14
N ILE A 569 -11.09 -19.47 20.07
CA ILE A 569 -10.46 -20.76 20.43
C ILE A 569 -10.45 -21.69 19.21
N ARG A 570 -11.60 -21.84 18.54
CA ARG A 570 -11.74 -22.69 17.35
C ARG A 570 -10.77 -22.26 16.26
N LYS A 571 -10.69 -20.97 15.97
CA LYS A 571 -9.81 -20.43 14.91
C LYS A 571 -8.34 -20.55 15.27
N THR A 572 -7.99 -20.30 16.53
CA THR A 572 -6.62 -20.50 17.04
C THR A 572 -6.21 -21.96 16.88
N TRP A 573 -7.06 -22.91 17.27
CA TRP A 573 -6.80 -24.34 17.13
C TRP A 573 -6.68 -24.78 15.66
N GLU A 574 -7.54 -24.27 14.79
CA GLU A 574 -7.51 -24.54 13.34
C GLU A 574 -6.16 -24.12 12.73
N ILE A 575 -5.66 -22.93 13.07
CA ILE A 575 -4.36 -22.45 12.60
C ILE A 575 -3.22 -23.26 13.21
N ILE A 576 -3.28 -23.60 14.51
CA ILE A 576 -2.27 -24.45 15.16
C ILE A 576 -2.16 -25.80 14.43
N ALA A 577 -3.29 -26.47 14.21
CA ALA A 577 -3.34 -27.76 13.53
C ALA A 577 -2.80 -27.66 12.09
N LEU A 578 -3.17 -26.59 11.37
CA LEU A 578 -2.70 -26.37 10.01
C LEU A 578 -1.20 -26.09 9.95
N THR A 579 -0.66 -25.29 10.88
CA THR A 579 0.78 -25.02 10.97
C THR A 579 1.55 -26.28 11.27
N PHE A 580 1.09 -27.10 12.21
CA PHE A 580 1.73 -28.39 12.52
C PHE A 580 1.70 -29.34 11.31
N LEU A 581 0.55 -29.46 10.64
CA LEU A 581 0.42 -30.26 9.42
C LEU A 581 1.34 -29.76 8.30
N THR A 582 1.47 -28.44 8.14
CA THR A 582 2.37 -27.83 7.16
C THR A 582 3.83 -28.16 7.45
N ILE A 583 4.25 -28.12 8.72
CA ILE A 583 5.59 -28.54 9.14
C ILE A 583 5.82 -30.02 8.82
N VAL A 584 4.86 -30.90 9.13
CA VAL A 584 4.97 -32.33 8.81
C VAL A 584 5.07 -32.56 7.30
N LYS A 585 4.23 -31.89 6.50
CA LYS A 585 4.22 -32.00 5.03
C LYS A 585 5.48 -31.42 4.39
N LEU A 586 6.12 -30.43 5.02
CA LEU A 586 7.43 -29.92 4.63
C LEU A 586 8.52 -30.99 4.81
N PHE A 587 8.55 -31.68 5.96
CA PHE A 587 9.48 -32.79 6.20
C PHE A 587 9.22 -34.00 5.29
N GLN A 588 7.97 -34.24 4.88
CA GLN A 588 7.61 -35.26 3.91
C GLN A 588 7.95 -34.89 2.45
N GLY A 589 8.38 -33.65 2.19
CA GLY A 589 8.69 -33.16 0.84
C GLY A 589 7.47 -32.85 -0.03
N VAL A 590 6.25 -32.88 0.54
CA VAL A 590 5.01 -32.52 -0.17
C VAL A 590 4.91 -31.00 -0.34
N VAL A 591 5.28 -30.25 0.71
CA VAL A 591 5.40 -28.79 0.64
C VAL A 591 6.83 -28.42 0.28
N SER A 592 6.99 -27.60 -0.77
CA SER A 592 8.31 -27.12 -1.19
C SER A 592 8.90 -26.13 -0.18
N ILE A 593 10.19 -26.25 0.13
CA ILE A 593 10.94 -25.27 0.95
C ILE A 593 10.88 -23.86 0.33
N LYS A 594 10.62 -23.74 -0.99
CA LYS A 594 10.42 -22.45 -1.68
C LYS A 594 9.17 -21.69 -1.20
N THR A 595 8.24 -22.34 -0.51
CA THR A 595 7.04 -21.66 0.03
C THR A 595 7.33 -20.94 1.35
N LEU A 596 8.37 -21.33 2.08
CA LEU A 596 8.80 -20.64 3.30
C LEU A 596 9.19 -19.19 3.01
N GLY A 597 8.61 -18.27 3.78
CA GLY A 597 8.88 -16.84 3.72
C GLY A 597 9.74 -16.37 4.88
N GLY A 598 10.65 -15.44 4.61
CA GLY A 598 11.49 -14.81 5.61
C GLY A 598 10.96 -13.45 6.09
N PRO A 599 11.81 -12.68 6.77
CA PRO A 599 11.46 -11.34 7.24
C PRO A 599 11.01 -10.40 6.12
N ILE A 600 11.54 -10.56 4.89
CA ILE A 600 11.16 -9.70 3.75
C ILE A 600 9.73 -10.03 3.33
N MET A 601 9.39 -11.32 3.17
CA MET A 601 8.01 -11.72 2.83
C MET A 601 7.03 -11.27 3.93
N ILE A 602 7.38 -11.44 5.21
CA ILE A 602 6.52 -10.99 6.32
C ILE A 602 6.32 -9.46 6.23
N GLY A 603 7.38 -8.68 6.05
CA GLY A 603 7.27 -7.23 5.87
C GLY A 603 6.43 -6.82 4.67
N GLN A 604 6.51 -7.56 3.56
CA GLN A 604 5.68 -7.34 2.37
C GLN A 604 4.20 -7.63 2.63
N LEU A 605 3.90 -8.78 3.24
CA LEU A 605 2.52 -9.16 3.59
C LEU A 605 1.93 -8.18 4.60
N THR A 606 2.68 -7.83 5.64
CA THR A 606 2.26 -6.82 6.61
C THR A 606 1.97 -5.49 5.92
N GLY A 607 2.82 -5.07 4.98
CA GLY A 607 2.60 -3.81 4.28
C GLY A 607 1.45 -3.79 3.29
N GLN A 608 1.23 -4.90 2.57
CA GLN A 608 0.06 -5.06 1.71
C GLN A 608 -1.24 -4.99 2.52
N VAL A 609 -1.29 -5.72 3.64
CA VAL A 609 -2.46 -5.72 4.53
C VAL A 609 -2.68 -4.33 5.15
N ALA A 610 -1.61 -3.62 5.53
CA ALA A 610 -1.71 -2.26 6.05
C ALA A 610 -2.24 -1.25 5.01
N GLN A 611 -1.93 -1.45 3.72
CA GLN A 611 -2.46 -0.61 2.63
C GLN A 611 -3.96 -0.79 2.43
N GLU A 612 -4.48 -2.00 2.62
CA GLU A 612 -5.92 -2.27 2.53
C GLU A 612 -6.67 -1.68 3.74
N SER A 613 -6.29 -2.10 4.95
CA SER A 613 -6.82 -1.55 6.19
C SER A 613 -5.97 -1.97 7.38
N ILE A 614 -5.72 -1.02 8.29
CA ILE A 614 -5.01 -1.29 9.54
C ILE A 614 -5.73 -2.32 10.42
N SER A 615 -7.06 -2.44 10.30
CA SER A 615 -7.85 -3.45 11.04
C SER A 615 -7.49 -4.88 10.67
N TYR A 616 -7.04 -5.12 9.43
CA TYR A 616 -6.63 -6.45 8.97
C TYR A 616 -5.25 -6.87 9.49
N LEU A 617 -4.48 -5.94 10.09
CA LEU A 617 -3.24 -6.29 10.78
C LEU A 617 -3.48 -7.13 12.03
N VAL A 618 -4.64 -7.01 12.69
CA VAL A 618 -4.94 -7.74 13.92
C VAL A 618 -5.05 -9.26 13.68
N PRO A 619 -5.85 -9.74 12.71
CA PRO A 619 -5.83 -11.16 12.32
C PRO A 619 -4.44 -11.64 11.84
N LEU A 620 -3.72 -10.83 11.07
CA LEU A 620 -2.38 -11.18 10.60
C LEU A 620 -1.41 -11.36 11.78
N LEU A 621 -1.43 -10.43 12.73
CA LEU A 621 -0.66 -10.49 13.97
C LEU A 621 -0.97 -11.79 14.74
N ALA A 622 -2.25 -12.19 14.83
CA ALA A 622 -2.65 -13.43 15.49
C ALA A 622 -2.06 -14.68 14.78
N VAL A 623 -2.13 -14.74 13.44
CA VAL A 623 -1.54 -15.84 12.65
C VAL A 623 -0.03 -15.92 12.85
N ILE A 624 0.68 -14.78 12.74
CA ILE A 624 2.14 -14.74 12.93
C ILE A 624 2.49 -15.12 14.38
N SER A 625 1.70 -14.69 15.37
CA SER A 625 1.86 -15.06 16.78
C SER A 625 1.77 -16.58 16.99
N ILE A 626 0.80 -17.25 16.37
CA ILE A 626 0.69 -18.72 16.42
C ILE A 626 1.92 -19.37 15.80
N ASN A 627 2.32 -18.92 14.61
CA ASN A 627 3.49 -19.48 13.94
C ASN A 627 4.77 -19.28 14.75
N LEU A 628 4.98 -18.10 15.34
CA LEU A 628 6.15 -17.82 16.17
C LEU A 628 6.14 -18.69 17.44
N GLY A 629 4.98 -18.85 18.09
CA GLY A 629 4.83 -19.75 19.24
C GLY A 629 5.14 -21.21 18.91
N ILE A 630 4.57 -21.75 17.82
CA ILE A 630 4.81 -23.14 17.40
C ILE A 630 6.26 -23.36 16.98
N LEU A 631 6.82 -22.46 16.19
CA LEU A 631 8.21 -22.58 15.72
C LEU A 631 9.20 -22.54 16.88
N ASN A 632 8.98 -21.67 17.88
CA ASN A 632 9.85 -21.62 19.06
C ASN A 632 9.72 -22.86 19.96
N LEU A 633 8.63 -23.64 19.86
CA LEU A 633 8.49 -24.93 20.56
C LEU A 633 9.18 -26.11 19.84
N LEU A 634 9.72 -25.91 18.62
CA LEU A 634 10.45 -26.95 17.92
C LEU A 634 11.71 -27.35 18.69
N PRO A 635 12.11 -28.65 18.65
CA PRO A 635 13.29 -29.17 19.36
C PRO A 635 14.61 -28.78 18.69
N VAL A 636 14.81 -27.49 18.42
CA VAL A 636 16.02 -26.93 17.82
C VAL A 636 16.83 -26.24 18.93
N PRO A 637 18.10 -26.60 19.18
CA PRO A 637 18.86 -26.16 20.38
C PRO A 637 18.97 -24.65 20.64
N ILE A 638 18.73 -23.80 19.64
CA ILE A 638 18.78 -22.33 19.76
C ILE A 638 17.41 -21.70 20.08
N LEU A 639 16.33 -22.47 19.94
CA LEU A 639 14.95 -22.08 20.25
C LEU A 639 14.56 -22.61 21.63
N ASP A 640 13.48 -22.06 22.20
CA ASP A 640 12.96 -22.45 23.51
C ASP A 640 12.69 -23.95 23.61
N GLY A 641 12.12 -24.56 22.57
CA GLY A 641 11.83 -25.99 22.48
C GLY A 641 13.10 -26.86 22.55
N GLY A 642 14.23 -26.37 22.04
CA GLY A 642 15.52 -27.04 22.20
C GLY A 642 16.03 -26.98 23.63
N VAL A 643 15.88 -25.83 24.30
CA VAL A 643 16.23 -25.68 25.73
C VAL A 643 15.33 -26.57 26.57
N ILE A 644 14.02 -26.63 26.28
CA ILE A 644 13.07 -27.54 26.93
C ILE A 644 13.49 -28.99 26.74
N LEU A 645 13.88 -29.42 25.53
CA LEU A 645 14.34 -30.78 25.26
C LEU A 645 15.57 -31.14 26.10
N LEU A 646 16.54 -30.23 26.22
CA LEU A 646 17.73 -30.42 27.04
C LEU A 646 17.37 -30.57 28.54
N LEU A 647 16.46 -29.73 29.04
CA LEU A 647 15.98 -29.82 30.43
C LEU A 647 15.15 -31.09 30.68
N LEU A 648 14.35 -31.54 29.72
CA LEU A 648 13.63 -32.82 29.82
C LEU A 648 14.59 -34.00 29.89
N MET A 649 15.68 -33.98 29.11
CA MET A 649 16.73 -34.98 29.21
C MET A 649 17.44 -34.94 30.57
N GLU A 650 17.71 -33.74 31.12
CA GLU A 650 18.25 -33.58 32.49
C GLU A 650 17.31 -34.19 33.54
N LEU A 651 15.99 -33.99 33.40
CA LEU A 651 14.98 -34.58 34.30
C LEU A 651 15.02 -36.12 34.28
N ILE A 652 15.15 -36.71 33.09
CA ILE A 652 15.19 -38.18 32.92
C ILE A 652 16.52 -38.77 33.39
N ILE A 653 17.63 -38.11 33.09
CA ILE A 653 18.99 -38.57 33.42
C ILE A 653 19.31 -38.34 34.91
N GLY A 654 18.60 -37.42 35.57
CA GLY A 654 18.81 -37.06 36.97
C GLY A 654 20.11 -36.30 37.23
N LYS A 655 20.82 -35.87 36.18
CA LYS A 655 22.05 -35.09 36.24
C LYS A 655 22.06 -34.03 35.13
N PRO A 656 22.63 -32.84 35.37
CA PRO A 656 22.76 -31.80 34.34
C PRO A 656 23.62 -32.30 33.17
N ILE A 657 23.19 -31.97 31.96
CA ILE A 657 23.95 -32.27 30.75
C ILE A 657 25.26 -31.49 30.78
N SER A 658 26.38 -32.17 30.48
CA SER A 658 27.69 -31.53 30.39
C SER A 658 27.67 -30.33 29.45
N MET A 659 28.22 -29.20 29.90
CA MET A 659 28.25 -27.93 29.15
C MET A 659 28.83 -28.06 27.75
N LYS A 660 29.90 -28.86 27.58
CA LYS A 660 30.48 -29.15 26.26
C LYS A 660 29.45 -29.73 25.28
N LYS A 661 28.54 -30.57 25.76
CA LYS A 661 27.46 -31.16 24.95
C LYS A 661 26.36 -30.14 24.66
N ARG A 662 26.03 -29.28 25.62
CA ARG A 662 25.06 -28.18 25.45
C ARG A 662 25.54 -27.14 24.44
N GLU A 663 26.77 -26.67 24.57
CA GLU A 663 27.39 -25.76 23.60
C GLU A 663 27.51 -26.39 22.21
N ALA A 664 27.89 -27.67 22.13
CA ALA A 664 27.96 -28.36 20.85
C ALA A 664 26.57 -28.44 20.18
N ALA A 665 25.53 -28.77 20.95
CA ALA A 665 24.16 -28.76 20.46
C ALA A 665 23.72 -27.36 20.00
N GLN A 666 24.03 -26.31 20.75
CA GLN A 666 23.74 -24.92 20.37
C GLN A 666 24.48 -24.51 19.10
N LYS A 667 25.77 -24.84 18.95
CA LYS A 667 26.57 -24.56 17.74
C LYS A 667 25.96 -25.25 16.51
N VAL A 668 25.53 -26.51 16.65
CA VAL A 668 24.82 -27.23 15.58
C VAL A 668 23.49 -26.55 15.27
N GLY A 669 22.73 -26.16 16.30
CA GLY A 669 21.46 -25.43 16.14
C GLY A 669 21.63 -24.10 15.40
N ILE A 670 22.64 -23.30 15.75
CA ILE A 670 22.99 -22.04 15.06
C ILE A 670 23.36 -22.32 13.61
N GLY A 671 24.17 -23.35 13.33
CA GLY A 671 24.53 -23.73 11.96
C GLY A 671 23.32 -24.12 11.11
N LEU A 672 22.40 -24.91 11.66
CA LEU A 672 21.15 -25.29 10.99
C LEU A 672 20.23 -24.09 10.75
N LEU A 673 20.06 -23.23 11.75
CA LEU A 673 19.24 -22.03 11.63
C LEU A 673 19.84 -21.06 10.61
N ALA A 674 21.15 -20.85 10.61
CA ALA A 674 21.85 -20.02 9.64
C ALA A 674 21.67 -20.56 8.21
N LEU A 675 21.79 -21.87 8.00
CA LEU A 675 21.53 -22.49 6.70
C LEU A 675 20.09 -22.28 6.25
N LEU A 676 19.12 -22.48 7.14
CA LEU A 676 17.70 -22.24 6.85
C LEU A 676 17.46 -20.75 6.53
N MET A 677 18.04 -19.83 7.29
CA MET A 677 17.94 -18.38 7.05
C MET A 677 18.53 -18.01 5.69
N ILE A 678 19.66 -18.60 5.28
CA ILE A 678 20.24 -18.37 3.94
C ILE A 678 19.27 -18.84 2.86
N VAL A 679 18.70 -20.04 3.00
CA VAL A 679 17.72 -20.58 2.03
C VAL A 679 16.48 -19.70 1.95
N VAL A 680 15.91 -19.31 3.09
CA VAL A 680 14.72 -18.47 3.16
C VAL A 680 15.00 -17.05 2.63
N MET A 681 16.16 -16.47 2.97
CA MET A 681 16.55 -15.16 2.45
C MET A 681 16.75 -15.21 0.93
N ARG A 682 17.36 -16.27 0.41
CA ARG A 682 17.46 -16.49 -1.04
C ARG A 682 16.06 -16.56 -1.67
N ASN A 683 15.12 -17.32 -1.11
CA ASN A 683 13.76 -17.40 -1.63
C ASN A 683 13.08 -16.03 -1.63
N ASP A 684 13.25 -15.25 -0.57
CA ASP A 684 12.74 -13.88 -0.48
C ASP A 684 13.36 -12.98 -1.56
N LEU A 685 14.69 -13.06 -1.77
CA LEU A 685 15.41 -12.28 -2.81
C LEU A 685 14.99 -12.66 -4.24
N GLU A 686 14.74 -13.95 -4.50
CA GLU A 686 14.19 -14.43 -5.79
C GLU A 686 12.79 -13.86 -6.02
N ARG A 687 11.91 -13.90 -5.00
CA ARG A 687 10.53 -13.38 -5.09
C ARG A 687 10.46 -11.88 -5.38
N VAL A 688 11.40 -11.10 -4.84
CA VAL A 688 11.47 -9.65 -5.09
C VAL A 688 12.23 -9.30 -6.37
N GLY A 689 12.71 -10.28 -7.13
CA GLY A 689 13.45 -10.08 -8.38
C GLY A 689 14.83 -9.46 -8.20
N PHE A 690 15.37 -9.43 -6.97
CA PHE A 690 16.67 -8.82 -6.69
C PHE A 690 17.81 -9.60 -7.35
N LEU A 691 17.75 -10.94 -7.33
CA LEU A 691 18.77 -11.79 -7.93
C LEU A 691 18.79 -11.66 -9.46
N ASP A 692 17.62 -11.58 -10.08
CA ASP A 692 17.46 -11.29 -11.51
C ASP A 692 17.99 -9.90 -11.90
N TRP A 693 17.79 -8.92 -11.03
CA TRP A 693 18.31 -7.57 -11.20
C TRP A 693 19.83 -7.53 -11.03
N ALA A 694 20.37 -8.17 -9.98
CA ALA A 694 21.80 -8.24 -9.70
C ALA A 694 22.56 -9.00 -10.80
N TYR A 695 21.99 -10.08 -11.33
CA TYR A 695 22.52 -10.83 -12.45
C TYR A 695 22.61 -9.95 -13.72
N ARG A 696 21.54 -9.24 -14.07
CA ARG A 696 21.52 -8.30 -15.21
C ARG A 696 22.45 -7.11 -15.03
N LEU A 697 22.69 -6.68 -13.78
CA LEU A 697 23.66 -5.64 -13.46
C LEU A 697 25.09 -6.17 -13.62
N PHE A 698 25.36 -7.40 -13.20
CA PHE A 698 26.66 -8.04 -13.32
C PHE A 698 27.03 -8.27 -14.80
N GLU A 699 26.11 -8.77 -15.63
CA GLU A 699 26.27 -8.89 -17.10
C GLU A 699 26.47 -7.55 -17.83
N ARG A 700 26.13 -6.43 -17.19
CA ARG A 700 26.35 -5.09 -17.75
C ARG A 700 27.67 -4.46 -17.29
N ILE A 701 28.24 -4.96 -16.20
CA ILE A 701 29.50 -4.44 -15.62
C ILE A 701 30.70 -5.27 -16.10
N PHE A 702 30.50 -6.58 -16.29
CA PHE A 702 31.48 -7.53 -16.81
C PHE A 702 31.02 -8.04 -18.17
#